data_AF-A0A9W4Q0P1-F1
#
_entry.id   AF-A0A9W4Q0P1-F1
#
_cell.length_a   1.000
_cell.length_b   1.000
_cell.length_c   1.000
_cell.angle_alpha   90.00
_cell.angle_beta   90.00
_cell.angle_gamma   90.00
#
_symmetry.space_group_name_H-M   'P 1'
#
loop_
_entity.id
_entity.type
_entity.pdbx_description
1 polymer ?
#
loop_
_entity_poly.entity_id
_entity_poly.type
_entity_poly.pdbx_seq_one_letter_code
_entity_poly.pdbx_strand_id
1 'polypeptide(L)'
;MALDPAVVAANYKAILRVTPTQSQVNALAGTYDTVQELQDILITAARGSVNPVVQLYQAVFGRVPDSAGLDFWVQSYTQANVGGKLTLGNLSTAFAVSQEFQDQYDSLPDAAVVAKMYVNVLGREGEPAGVQFWTAALGQWTQEVGREEALARLVLSFSQSPEFTSASQEYIAGFLEAAADGQPVYTGTLFNPDFLPPEPQPEPEVIALTSGVDILNIHDGDVVRGGTGTLTAGDIITGHSGTVELEFTSGGYDGQTITNVDLIKVGTSDAAGTGPVTVDTRRWTDIDAIALDTLRVDTALNNLQSSDTVYSIDDDVTSNGTLTTTLDFDKQAVGADKTVKLGLKEVTGNVKLTADVGAVIGTVALTINDTAGFESNLASLHSQGTTKLTIDGGTAGLNFGIKGALDAGLTSIDASAAKSNLSLNISDSTTDINVKLGSGNDKLYTGDTLSNGDVFDGNGGNDTLYATFTTGGTRAPTSTEIETFDLTFKANATLNFAKVDDVKTVNVNESDNRISLINMDSTVANLNVFGTQADAYHNIEYAPGVSDSNLKVTWTNNKANDEAGALGVKRAGEFHFESKGQFDTYFTNKGPDLSGDAWQFDISDASHPVTRVLEVVNSGKGDLVLGNKGAYPSFNYSGDYYYYMGGFNDIGGTNAVTDMSFQTKDTGDILLRDIRNVDALERFDAHATASGDIFINSVGLGLALGFNNPAPFDAARYLDEVHLSSAQGSTTNVNIINALGDLTSPVLSNGATISEITLDAQNDSETNLWYLGAGDVEKTTITVANGASVGVNTWILANNISQGSSLGTLTASGAGVLEEGDFQSSYQGGGGHWFTFANQAIKTQNYSGLTYDTVHVDFENDTVGVNFTGTNNDLTEYSQNVDKSFVSYGDVGNNGGQNNFYNLNNENQSGFGANDGFVGKVTGDWIKAGDGNDVIKALGGNDFIYGGIGKNTIDAGTGNDVVVTATKGSNTITLGGGDDYVIFNNAGQSNVGGKTVSNNIVTDFNYDGNDKIVIDISGINSQLSGGGELVNTRGFDIVAANESYLQADFLTLDNVLSNLGSLVSTPSFIDVTGTFANHNAVASALNIGSMQAIIAGTGADVNDAFLIGWRDTDGDFHVSLAKIATESAGPVQAFNFNIVDVVELTGVSGISQDDLLFTA
;
A
#
# COMPACT_ATOMS: atom_id res chain seq x y z
N MET A 1 2.98 30.41 52.44
CA MET A 1 1.68 29.82 52.06
C MET A 1 0.79 30.06 53.27
N ALA A 2 -0.33 30.77 53.15
CA ALA A 2 -1.09 31.19 54.34
C ALA A 2 -1.50 29.97 55.20
N LEU A 3 -1.32 30.07 56.52
CA LEU A 3 -1.63 28.98 57.45
C LEU A 3 -3.13 28.66 57.47
N ASP A 4 -3.45 27.37 57.63
CA ASP A 4 -4.85 26.91 57.75
C ASP A 4 -5.53 27.60 58.97
N PRO A 5 -6.65 28.32 58.78
CA PRO A 5 -7.44 28.90 59.86
C PRO A 5 -7.78 27.91 61.00
N ALA A 6 -7.95 26.62 60.70
CA ALA A 6 -8.19 25.59 61.71
C ALA A 6 -6.96 25.34 62.59
N VAL A 7 -5.76 25.30 61.99
CA VAL A 7 -4.48 25.17 62.71
C VAL A 7 -4.24 26.39 63.59
N VAL A 8 -4.55 27.59 63.07
CA VAL A 8 -4.47 28.85 63.84
C VAL A 8 -5.42 28.83 65.03
N ALA A 9 -6.67 28.43 64.83
CA ALA A 9 -7.65 28.38 65.90
C ALA A 9 -7.30 27.36 67.01
N ALA A 10 -6.74 26.21 66.62
CA ALA A 10 -6.29 25.17 67.55
C ALA A 10 -5.12 25.64 68.41
N ASN A 11 -4.06 26.17 67.80
CA ASN A 11 -2.88 26.69 68.51
C ASN A 11 -3.23 27.86 69.43
N TYR A 12 -4.09 28.78 68.96
CA TYR A 12 -4.58 29.89 69.77
C TYR A 12 -5.28 29.40 71.04
N LYS A 13 -6.18 28.42 70.90
CA LYS A 13 -6.91 27.86 72.05
C LYS A 13 -5.98 27.09 72.98
N ALA A 14 -5.04 26.31 72.45
CA ALA A 14 -4.12 25.52 73.26
C ALA A 14 -3.14 26.37 74.07
N ILE A 15 -2.64 27.47 73.50
CA ILE A 15 -1.64 28.33 74.15
C ILE A 15 -2.30 29.38 75.04
N LEU A 16 -3.30 30.11 74.52
CA LEU A 16 -3.93 31.22 75.25
C LEU A 16 -5.14 30.80 76.09
N ARG A 17 -5.63 29.56 75.94
CA ARG A 17 -6.74 28.96 76.72
C ARG A 17 -8.07 29.72 76.57
N VAL A 18 -8.18 30.51 75.49
CA VAL A 18 -9.36 31.28 75.11
C VAL A 18 -9.72 30.93 73.67
N THR A 19 -11.01 30.83 73.36
CA THR A 19 -11.46 30.60 71.98
C THR A 19 -11.30 31.89 71.17
N PRO A 20 -10.54 31.89 70.05
CA PRO A 20 -10.35 33.10 69.25
C PRO A 20 -11.63 33.50 68.52
N THR A 21 -11.78 34.81 68.26
CA THR A 21 -12.79 35.30 67.31
C THR A 21 -12.33 35.02 65.88
N GLN A 22 -13.28 34.89 64.94
CA GLN A 22 -12.96 34.65 63.54
C GLN A 22 -12.04 35.74 62.94
N SER A 23 -12.17 36.99 63.39
CA SER A 23 -11.30 38.09 62.94
C SER A 23 -9.85 37.91 63.38
N GLN A 24 -9.60 37.33 64.56
CA GLN A 24 -8.25 37.06 65.06
C GLN A 24 -7.61 35.89 64.31
N VAL A 25 -8.39 34.84 64.05
CA VAL A 25 -7.94 33.69 63.25
C VAL A 25 -7.50 34.16 61.86
N ASN A 26 -8.34 34.93 61.17
CA ASN A 26 -8.03 35.41 59.83
C ASN A 26 -6.81 36.35 59.80
N ALA A 27 -6.64 37.20 60.80
CA ALA A 27 -5.49 38.11 60.89
C ALA A 27 -4.17 37.34 61.08
N LEU A 28 -4.15 36.35 61.97
CA LEU A 28 -2.95 35.54 62.24
C LEU A 28 -2.63 34.60 61.06
N ALA A 29 -3.64 33.96 60.47
CA ALA A 29 -3.49 33.09 59.29
C ALA A 29 -2.89 33.80 58.08
N GLY A 30 -3.19 35.10 57.92
CA GLY A 30 -2.64 35.93 56.85
C GLY A 30 -1.30 36.60 57.16
N THR A 31 -0.79 36.49 58.38
CA THR A 31 0.44 37.17 58.82
C THR A 31 1.63 36.22 58.95
N TYR A 32 1.41 34.96 59.32
CA TYR A 32 2.47 33.97 59.57
C TYR A 32 2.41 32.84 58.54
N ASP A 33 3.58 32.36 58.10
CA ASP A 33 3.70 31.31 57.08
C ASP A 33 4.00 29.94 57.69
N THR A 34 4.49 29.88 58.94
CA THR A 34 4.82 28.63 59.65
C THR A 34 4.11 28.50 61.00
N VAL A 35 3.86 27.26 61.43
CA VAL A 35 3.23 26.97 62.73
C VAL A 35 4.12 27.45 63.88
N GLN A 36 5.45 27.33 63.75
CA GLN A 36 6.41 27.76 64.77
C GLN A 36 6.33 29.27 65.04
N GLU A 37 6.36 30.10 63.99
CA GLU A 37 6.26 31.56 64.14
C GLU A 37 4.94 31.99 64.80
N LEU A 38 3.86 31.26 64.49
CA LEU A 38 2.56 31.45 65.13
C LEU A 38 2.60 31.07 66.62
N GLN A 39 3.20 29.93 66.97
CA GLN A 39 3.32 29.48 68.35
C GLN A 39 4.17 30.46 69.18
N ASP A 40 5.30 30.94 68.66
CA ASP A 40 6.20 31.90 69.33
C ASP A 40 5.49 33.20 69.73
N ILE A 41 4.68 33.76 68.80
CA ILE A 41 3.94 34.99 69.09
C ILE A 41 2.82 34.75 70.10
N LEU A 42 2.14 33.59 70.04
CA LEU A 42 1.08 33.23 70.98
C LEU A 42 1.64 32.96 72.38
N ILE A 43 2.79 32.29 72.48
CA ILE A 43 3.51 32.05 73.75
C ILE A 43 3.95 33.39 74.36
N THR A 44 4.41 34.32 73.52
CA THR A 44 4.73 35.68 73.96
C THR A 44 3.49 36.39 74.53
N ALA A 45 2.34 36.25 73.87
CA ALA A 45 1.07 36.79 74.36
C ALA A 45 0.58 36.11 75.66
N ALA A 46 0.90 34.82 75.85
CA ALA A 46 0.52 34.03 77.02
C ALA A 46 1.21 34.50 78.32
N ARG A 47 2.34 35.23 78.22
CA ARG A 47 3.11 35.71 79.38
C ARG A 47 2.29 36.51 80.39
N GLY A 48 1.31 37.28 79.92
CA GLY A 48 0.47 38.12 80.78
C GLY A 48 -0.81 37.47 81.29
N SER A 49 -1.22 36.33 80.71
CA SER A 49 -2.56 35.74 80.90
C SER A 49 -2.53 34.28 81.38
N VAL A 50 -1.53 33.51 80.98
CA VAL A 50 -1.44 32.06 81.24
C VAL A 50 -0.30 31.75 82.20
N ASN A 51 0.88 32.34 81.97
CA ASN A 51 2.07 32.09 82.80
C ASN A 51 1.82 32.32 84.31
N PRO A 52 1.13 33.38 84.75
CA PRO A 52 0.86 33.59 86.17
C PRO A 52 0.04 32.47 86.82
N VAL A 53 -0.87 31.85 86.06
CA VAL A 53 -1.68 30.72 86.54
C VAL A 53 -0.82 29.47 86.69
N VAL A 54 0.00 29.16 85.69
CA VAL A 54 0.94 28.03 85.73
C VAL A 54 1.95 28.18 86.88
N GLN A 55 2.44 29.40 87.10
CA GLN A 55 3.34 29.75 88.21
C GLN A 55 2.67 29.58 89.57
N LEU A 56 1.39 29.94 89.73
CA LEU A 56 0.65 29.69 90.97
C LEU A 56 0.50 28.19 91.24
N TYR A 57 0.17 27.40 90.22
CA TYR A 57 0.10 25.93 90.34
C TYR A 57 1.43 25.33 90.75
N GLN A 58 2.53 25.76 90.12
CA GLN A 58 3.86 25.28 90.46
C GLN A 58 4.25 25.71 91.88
N ALA A 59 4.01 26.97 92.26
CA ALA A 59 4.36 27.47 93.60
C ALA A 59 3.59 26.74 94.71
N VAL A 60 2.29 26.52 94.50
CA VAL A 60 1.39 25.94 95.51
C VAL A 60 1.45 24.42 95.52
N PHE A 61 1.40 23.77 94.36
CA PHE A 61 1.22 22.32 94.29
C PHE A 61 2.48 21.60 93.81
N GLY A 62 3.53 22.33 93.42
CA GLY A 62 4.78 21.74 92.92
C GLY A 62 4.63 21.06 91.55
N ARG A 63 3.57 21.40 90.81
CA ARG A 63 3.20 20.78 89.53
C ARG A 63 2.61 21.76 88.54
N VAL A 64 2.62 21.39 87.25
CA VAL A 64 1.82 22.06 86.22
C VAL A 64 0.31 21.81 86.43
N PRO A 65 -0.57 22.73 85.99
CA PRO A 65 -2.01 22.52 86.03
C PRO A 65 -2.47 21.44 85.04
N ASP A 66 -3.55 20.74 85.38
CA ASP A 66 -4.26 19.93 84.40
C ASP A 66 -5.02 20.83 83.40
N SER A 67 -5.37 20.27 82.24
CA SER A 67 -5.98 21.05 81.15
C SER A 67 -7.27 21.76 81.58
N ALA A 68 -8.12 21.11 82.38
CA ALA A 68 -9.41 21.67 82.78
C ALA A 68 -9.23 22.79 83.83
N GLY A 69 -8.31 22.59 84.78
CA GLY A 69 -7.91 23.60 85.74
C GLY A 69 -7.27 24.81 85.09
N LEU A 70 -6.36 24.60 84.14
CA LEU A 70 -5.71 25.69 83.41
C LEU A 70 -6.74 26.52 82.62
N ASP A 71 -7.65 25.87 81.89
CA ASP A 71 -8.75 26.55 81.18
C ASP A 71 -9.62 27.36 82.15
N PHE A 72 -10.06 26.76 83.26
CA PHE A 72 -10.92 27.41 84.25
C PHE A 72 -10.27 28.64 84.87
N TRP A 73 -9.02 28.52 85.32
CA TRP A 73 -8.33 29.60 86.02
C TRP A 73 -7.85 30.70 85.08
N VAL A 74 -7.41 30.37 83.86
CA VAL A 74 -7.08 31.38 82.85
C VAL A 74 -8.35 32.12 82.41
N GLN A 75 -9.46 31.43 82.18
CA GLN A 75 -10.73 32.12 81.87
C GLN A 75 -11.19 32.99 83.03
N SER A 76 -11.07 32.53 84.28
CA SER A 76 -11.40 33.33 85.46
C SER A 76 -10.47 34.56 85.63
N TYR A 77 -9.21 34.43 85.23
CA TYR A 77 -8.22 35.51 85.28
C TYR A 77 -8.36 36.51 84.11
N THR A 78 -8.78 36.04 82.93
CA THR A 78 -8.84 36.83 81.68
C THR A 78 -10.24 37.34 81.32
N GLN A 79 -11.32 36.67 81.72
CA GLN A 79 -12.71 37.06 81.43
C GLN A 79 -13.49 37.44 82.70
N ALA A 80 -13.74 38.74 82.82
CA ALA A 80 -14.88 39.27 83.54
C ALA A 80 -15.98 39.60 82.52
N ASN A 81 -16.95 38.70 82.33
CA ASN A 81 -18.32 39.19 82.16
C ASN A 81 -18.84 39.49 83.57
N VAL A 82 -19.22 40.75 83.79
CA VAL A 82 -19.71 41.38 85.03
C VAL A 82 -18.65 41.83 86.06
N GLY A 83 -17.96 42.94 85.78
CA GLY A 83 -17.81 44.00 86.79
C GLY A 83 -16.74 43.89 87.90
N GLY A 84 -15.62 43.18 87.71
CA GLY A 84 -14.48 43.36 88.63
C GLY A 84 -13.31 42.41 88.37
N LYS A 85 -12.15 42.95 88.00
CA LYS A 85 -10.88 42.23 87.81
C LYS A 85 -10.58 41.33 89.02
N LEU A 86 -10.51 40.01 88.84
CA LEU A 86 -9.71 39.20 89.76
C LEU A 86 -8.27 39.63 89.56
N THR A 87 -7.70 40.37 90.52
CA THR A 87 -6.26 40.60 90.53
C THR A 87 -5.57 39.26 90.77
N LEU A 88 -4.31 39.13 90.37
CA LEU A 88 -3.53 37.93 90.69
C LEU A 88 -3.52 37.64 92.21
N GLY A 89 -3.68 38.67 93.04
CA GLY A 89 -3.89 38.51 94.49
C GLY A 89 -5.21 37.84 94.87
N ASN A 90 -6.32 38.18 94.21
CA ASN A 90 -7.60 37.47 94.41
C ASN A 90 -7.52 36.02 93.92
N LEU A 91 -6.80 35.77 92.83
CA LEU A 91 -6.55 34.42 92.33
C LEU A 91 -5.71 33.60 93.33
N SER A 92 -4.63 34.18 93.86
CA SER A 92 -3.83 33.56 94.93
C SER A 92 -4.67 33.27 96.18
N THR A 93 -5.60 34.16 96.53
CA THR A 93 -6.55 33.96 97.64
C THR A 93 -7.48 32.79 97.36
N ALA A 94 -8.00 32.67 96.14
CA ALA A 94 -8.84 31.55 95.73
C ALA A 94 -8.10 30.19 95.79
N PHE A 95 -6.80 30.17 95.47
CA PHE A 95 -5.97 28.98 95.67
C PHE A 95 -5.78 28.69 97.16
N ALA A 96 -5.49 29.69 97.99
CA ALA A 96 -5.25 29.52 99.42
C ALA A 96 -6.47 28.98 100.20
N VAL A 97 -7.70 29.30 99.76
CA VAL A 97 -8.94 28.79 100.36
C VAL A 97 -9.48 27.52 99.68
N SER A 98 -8.76 26.99 98.69
CA SER A 98 -9.14 25.72 98.07
C SER A 98 -8.90 24.55 99.02
N GLN A 99 -9.73 23.50 98.94
CA GLN A 99 -9.57 22.31 99.77
C GLN A 99 -8.19 21.67 99.60
N GLU A 100 -7.69 21.61 98.36
CA GLU A 100 -6.35 21.06 98.05
C GLU A 100 -5.23 21.84 98.75
N PHE A 101 -5.35 23.17 98.84
CA PHE A 101 -4.40 24.00 99.55
C PHE A 101 -4.48 23.80 101.07
N GLN A 102 -5.70 23.83 101.63
CA GLN A 102 -5.92 23.67 103.07
C GLN A 102 -5.37 22.33 103.56
N ASP A 103 -5.66 21.25 102.83
CA ASP A 103 -5.16 19.90 103.13
C ASP A 103 -3.62 19.84 103.13
N GLN A 104 -2.98 20.67 102.29
CA GLN A 104 -1.53 20.69 102.13
C GLN A 104 -0.80 21.62 103.11
N TYR A 105 -1.45 22.70 103.57
CA TYR A 105 -0.77 23.81 104.26
C TYR A 105 -1.34 24.19 105.64
N ASP A 106 -2.59 23.83 105.97
CA ASP A 106 -3.22 24.30 107.21
C ASP A 106 -2.63 23.70 108.48
N SER A 107 -2.17 22.45 108.42
CA SER A 107 -1.54 21.77 109.55
C SER A 107 -0.04 22.03 109.68
N LEU A 108 0.58 22.77 108.76
CA LEU A 108 2.03 22.98 108.73
C LEU A 108 2.44 24.22 109.55
N PRO A 109 3.54 24.15 110.34
CA PRO A 109 4.14 25.35 110.90
C PRO A 109 4.62 26.31 109.80
N ASP A 110 4.58 27.62 110.06
CA ASP A 110 4.93 28.67 109.09
C ASP A 110 6.29 28.45 108.41
N ALA A 111 7.32 28.03 109.17
CA ALA A 111 8.64 27.72 108.61
C ALA A 111 8.63 26.54 107.62
N ALA A 112 7.76 25.53 107.84
CA ALA A 112 7.62 24.39 106.94
C ALA A 112 6.84 24.77 105.66
N VAL A 113 5.87 25.68 105.77
CA VAL A 113 5.20 26.27 104.61
C VAL A 113 6.20 27.00 103.72
N VAL A 114 7.01 27.90 104.31
CA VAL A 114 8.03 28.67 103.60
C VAL A 114 9.05 27.74 102.94
N ALA A 115 9.54 26.72 103.65
CA ALA A 115 10.49 25.76 103.09
C ALA A 115 9.91 25.01 101.87
N LYS A 116 8.64 24.61 101.93
CA LYS A 116 7.95 23.95 100.81
C LYS A 116 7.80 24.86 99.60
N MET A 117 7.53 26.15 99.81
CA MET A 117 7.45 27.13 98.71
C MET A 117 8.78 27.32 97.99
N TYR A 118 9.90 27.36 98.72
CA TYR A 118 11.24 27.43 98.12
C TYR A 118 11.54 26.24 97.20
N VAL A 119 11.23 25.02 97.65
CA VAL A 119 11.42 23.81 96.83
C VAL A 119 10.53 23.83 95.60
N ASN A 120 9.27 24.23 95.76
CA ASN A 120 8.32 24.27 94.66
C ASN A 120 8.70 25.28 93.56
N VAL A 121 9.18 26.48 93.92
CA VAL A 121 9.47 27.52 92.92
C VAL A 121 10.92 27.55 92.44
N LEU A 122 11.89 27.15 93.27
CA LEU A 122 13.32 27.20 92.90
C LEU A 122 13.97 25.82 92.78
N GLY A 123 13.26 24.73 93.10
CA GLY A 123 13.83 23.38 93.10
C GLY A 123 14.92 23.15 94.16
N ARG A 124 15.13 24.10 95.08
CA ARG A 124 16.18 24.07 96.11
C ARG A 124 15.65 24.46 97.47
N GLU A 125 16.36 24.05 98.53
CA GLU A 125 16.09 24.55 99.88
C GLU A 125 16.38 26.06 99.96
N GLY A 126 15.52 26.79 100.67
CA GLY A 126 15.70 28.23 100.87
C GLY A 126 16.89 28.52 101.78
N GLU A 127 17.62 29.60 101.48
CA GLU A 127 18.70 30.05 102.34
C GLU A 127 18.18 30.45 103.74
N PRO A 128 18.93 30.18 104.83
CA PRO A 128 18.43 30.41 106.19
C PRO A 128 17.91 31.82 106.46
N ALA A 129 18.56 32.85 105.88
CA ALA A 129 18.15 34.24 106.03
C ALA A 129 16.82 34.55 105.31
N GLY A 130 16.60 33.97 104.13
CA GLY A 130 15.37 34.13 103.36
C GLY A 130 14.21 33.37 104.01
N VAL A 131 14.43 32.13 104.46
CA VAL A 131 13.43 31.36 105.23
C VAL A 131 13.02 32.12 106.49
N GLN A 132 13.97 32.71 107.22
CA GLN A 132 13.67 33.52 108.40
C GLN A 132 12.87 34.79 108.06
N PHE A 133 13.24 35.50 106.98
CA PHE A 133 12.53 36.69 106.51
C PHE A 133 11.07 36.38 106.17
N TRP A 134 10.84 35.37 105.33
CA TRP A 134 9.49 34.99 104.89
C TRP A 134 8.65 34.40 106.03
N THR A 135 9.25 33.65 106.96
CA THR A 135 8.55 33.15 108.15
C THR A 135 8.12 34.30 109.07
N ALA A 136 8.97 35.30 109.25
CA ALA A 136 8.62 36.50 110.03
C ALA A 136 7.53 37.33 109.35
N ALA A 137 7.59 37.48 108.02
CA ALA A 137 6.56 38.16 107.23
C ALA A 137 5.20 37.43 107.31
N LEU A 138 5.18 36.10 107.18
CA LEU A 138 3.98 35.29 107.31
C LEU A 138 3.35 35.41 108.72
N GLY A 139 4.18 35.36 109.77
CA GLY A 139 3.72 35.53 111.15
C GLY A 139 3.12 36.92 111.42
N GLN A 140 3.72 37.99 110.85
CA GLN A 140 3.17 39.34 110.93
C GLN A 140 1.83 39.45 110.19
N TRP A 141 1.74 39.00 108.94
CA TRP A 141 0.49 39.04 108.18
C TRP A 141 -0.60 38.20 108.82
N THR A 142 -0.26 37.06 109.44
CA THR A 142 -1.24 36.23 110.15
C THR A 142 -1.92 37.00 111.28
N GLN A 143 -1.20 37.89 111.98
CA GLN A 143 -1.79 38.78 112.98
C GLN A 143 -2.64 39.90 112.37
N GLU A 144 -2.29 40.38 111.17
CA GLU A 144 -2.97 41.49 110.49
C GLU A 144 -4.28 41.06 109.82
N VAL A 145 -4.29 39.93 109.14
CA VAL A 145 -5.37 39.53 108.22
C VAL A 145 -5.88 38.10 108.42
N GLY A 146 -5.34 37.36 109.39
CA GLY A 146 -5.62 35.94 109.58
C GLY A 146 -4.72 35.06 108.71
N ARG A 147 -4.56 33.80 109.13
CA ARG A 147 -3.56 32.88 108.55
C ARG A 147 -3.85 32.55 107.08
N GLU A 148 -5.11 32.38 106.70
CA GLU A 148 -5.52 32.06 105.33
C GLU A 148 -5.09 33.15 104.33
N GLU A 149 -5.41 34.42 104.62
CA GLU A 149 -5.02 35.56 103.80
C GLU A 149 -3.50 35.80 103.82
N ALA A 150 -2.84 35.52 104.95
CA ALA A 150 -1.39 35.60 105.07
C ALA A 150 -0.67 34.58 104.16
N LEU A 151 -1.21 33.37 104.04
CA LEU A 151 -0.72 32.34 103.13
C LEU A 151 -0.96 32.72 101.66
N ALA A 152 -2.11 33.31 101.33
CA ALA A 152 -2.38 33.85 100.00
C ALA A 152 -1.35 34.91 99.58
N ARG A 153 -0.96 35.79 100.50
CA ARG A 153 0.10 36.80 100.27
C ARG A 153 1.48 36.16 100.07
N LEU A 154 1.80 35.11 100.82
CA LEU A 154 3.06 34.38 100.68
C LEU A 154 3.15 33.69 99.30
N VAL A 155 2.11 32.96 98.91
CA VAL A 155 2.01 32.30 97.60
C VAL A 155 2.19 33.30 96.45
N LEU A 156 1.52 34.45 96.53
CA LEU A 156 1.65 35.50 95.54
C LEU A 156 3.09 36.02 95.47
N SER A 157 3.73 36.21 96.63
CA SER A 157 5.10 36.72 96.72
C SER A 157 6.13 35.75 96.12
N PHE A 158 5.95 34.43 96.31
CA PHE A 158 6.83 33.42 95.74
C PHE A 158 6.58 33.17 94.25
N SER A 159 5.30 33.02 93.86
CA SER A 159 4.91 32.75 92.47
C SER A 159 5.26 33.89 91.51
N GLN A 160 5.36 35.12 92.01
CA GLN A 160 5.70 36.31 91.22
C GLN A 160 7.08 36.90 91.58
N SER A 161 7.92 36.13 92.27
CA SER A 161 9.28 36.55 92.54
C SER A 161 10.08 36.67 91.22
N PRO A 162 10.92 37.71 91.04
CA PRO A 162 11.68 37.89 89.79
C PRO A 162 12.53 36.67 89.41
N GLU A 163 13.08 35.97 90.41
CA GLU A 163 13.88 34.75 90.21
C GLU A 163 13.02 33.63 89.61
N PHE A 164 11.85 33.35 90.19
CA PHE A 164 10.98 32.29 89.70
C PHE A 164 10.33 32.63 88.35
N THR A 165 9.87 33.87 88.15
CA THR A 165 9.26 34.26 86.88
C THR A 165 10.25 34.18 85.72
N SER A 166 11.54 34.46 85.99
CA SER A 166 12.61 34.31 84.99
C SER A 166 12.95 32.85 84.76
N ALA A 167 13.13 32.07 85.83
CA ALA A 167 13.52 30.66 85.75
C ALA A 167 12.44 29.76 85.12
N SER A 168 11.16 30.11 85.28
CA SER A 168 10.05 29.33 84.74
C SER A 168 9.68 29.67 83.29
N GLN A 169 10.20 30.76 82.72
CA GLN A 169 9.67 31.31 81.47
C GLN A 169 9.81 30.34 80.28
N GLU A 170 10.98 29.74 80.09
CA GLU A 170 11.26 28.81 78.99
C GLU A 170 10.52 27.48 79.19
N TYR A 171 10.48 26.97 80.41
CA TYR A 171 9.71 25.77 80.75
C TYR A 171 8.20 25.95 80.53
N ILE A 172 7.65 27.14 80.79
CA ILE A 172 6.25 27.44 80.48
C ILE A 172 6.05 27.52 78.97
N ALA A 173 7.02 28.07 78.22
CA ALA A 173 6.95 28.11 76.76
C ALA A 173 6.85 26.69 76.18
N GLY A 174 7.78 25.79 76.52
CA GLY A 174 7.74 24.41 76.02
C GLY A 174 6.54 23.61 76.54
N PHE A 175 6.05 23.87 77.77
CA PHE A 175 4.80 23.28 78.25
C PHE A 175 3.58 23.69 77.40
N LEU A 176 3.50 24.95 76.98
CA LEU A 176 2.41 25.46 76.15
C LEU A 176 2.53 25.02 74.69
N GLU A 177 3.74 24.91 74.17
CA GLU A 177 4.06 24.38 72.84
C GLU A 177 3.68 22.90 72.73
N ALA A 178 4.11 22.06 73.69
CA ALA A 178 3.71 20.65 73.77
C ALA A 178 2.18 20.47 73.87
N ALA A 179 1.49 21.42 74.51
CA ALA A 179 0.03 21.43 74.55
C ALA A 179 -0.61 21.82 73.21
N ALA A 180 0.04 22.64 72.40
CA ALA A 180 -0.39 23.04 71.07
C ALA A 180 -0.19 21.92 70.04
N ASP A 181 0.88 21.16 70.17
CA ASP A 181 1.21 20.01 69.31
C ASP A 181 0.42 18.73 69.64
N GLY A 182 -0.45 18.80 70.66
CA GLY A 182 -1.32 17.68 71.05
C GLY A 182 -0.62 16.59 71.88
N GLN A 183 0.57 16.86 72.42
CA GLN A 183 1.33 15.97 73.30
C GLN A 183 1.53 16.56 74.73
N PRO A 184 0.49 17.07 75.42
CA PRO A 184 0.71 17.76 76.68
C PRO A 184 1.06 16.81 77.82
N VAL A 185 2.13 17.14 78.55
CA VAL A 185 2.43 16.52 79.84
C VAL A 185 1.83 17.40 80.96
N TYR A 186 0.61 17.06 81.40
CA TYR A 186 -0.12 17.78 82.45
C TYR A 186 0.13 17.26 83.87
N THR A 187 1.23 16.54 84.10
CA THR A 187 1.55 15.89 85.36
C THR A 187 3.00 16.14 85.74
N GLY A 188 3.27 16.28 87.04
CA GLY A 188 4.63 16.51 87.54
C GLY A 188 5.02 17.99 87.54
N THR A 189 6.29 18.25 87.88
CA THR A 189 6.86 19.60 88.02
C THR A 189 6.97 20.32 86.67
N LEU A 190 6.86 21.65 86.69
CA LEU A 190 7.14 22.51 85.55
C LEU A 190 8.61 22.44 85.09
N PHE A 191 9.54 22.13 85.99
CA PHE A 191 10.96 21.98 85.66
C PHE A 191 11.28 20.60 85.04
N ASN A 192 10.52 20.21 84.01
CA ASN A 192 10.79 19.03 83.20
C ASN A 192 11.76 19.41 82.06
N PRO A 193 12.92 18.73 81.90
CA PRO A 193 13.85 18.99 80.79
C PRO A 193 13.22 18.85 79.40
N ASP A 194 12.17 18.04 79.25
CA ASP A 194 11.45 17.87 77.98
C ASP A 194 10.72 19.14 77.52
N PHE A 195 10.57 20.15 78.38
CA PHE A 195 9.98 21.46 78.03
C PHE A 195 11.03 22.51 77.62
N LEU A 196 12.31 22.14 77.47
CA LEU A 196 13.33 23.02 76.90
C LEU A 196 13.46 22.78 75.39
N PRO A 197 13.66 23.83 74.58
CA PRO A 197 13.92 23.67 73.15
C PRO A 197 15.23 22.89 72.92
N PRO A 198 15.32 22.07 71.85
CA PRO A 198 16.57 21.47 71.45
C PRO A 198 17.62 22.54 71.13
N GLU A 199 18.89 22.27 71.45
CA GLU A 199 20.00 23.20 71.24
C GLU A 199 20.12 23.59 69.74
N PRO A 200 20.25 24.88 69.39
CA PRO A 200 20.36 25.31 67.99
C PRO A 200 21.61 24.70 67.35
N GLN A 201 21.44 24.05 66.20
CA GLN A 201 22.55 23.52 65.41
C GLN A 201 23.43 24.67 64.87
N PRO A 202 24.75 24.47 64.72
CA PRO A 202 25.64 25.45 64.09
C PRO A 202 25.22 25.75 62.64
N GLU A 203 25.41 27.00 62.20
CA GLU A 203 25.12 27.45 60.84
C GLU A 203 26.07 26.77 59.83
N PRO A 204 25.61 26.44 58.60
CA PRO A 204 26.44 25.84 57.55
C PRO A 204 27.70 26.67 57.19
N GLU A 205 28.87 26.03 57.14
CA GLU A 205 30.17 26.64 56.81
C GLU A 205 30.79 26.08 55.51
N VAL A 206 31.57 26.90 54.80
CA VAL A 206 32.46 26.44 53.72
C VAL A 206 33.90 26.35 54.24
N ILE A 207 34.44 25.14 54.33
CA ILE A 207 35.73 24.85 54.96
C ILE A 207 36.74 24.41 53.89
N ALA A 208 37.84 25.15 53.72
CA ALA A 208 38.89 24.78 52.76
C ALA A 208 39.98 23.91 53.43
N LEU A 209 40.35 22.79 52.79
CA LEU A 209 41.50 21.98 53.19
C LEU A 209 42.82 22.75 52.97
N THR A 210 43.79 22.47 53.82
CA THR A 210 45.13 23.05 53.78
C THR A 210 46.13 22.06 53.17
N SER A 211 47.37 22.47 52.91
CA SER A 211 48.40 21.52 52.44
C SER A 211 48.97 20.62 53.57
N GLY A 212 48.42 20.73 54.79
CA GLY A 212 48.79 19.92 55.95
C GLY A 212 47.78 18.81 56.20
N VAL A 213 47.93 18.13 57.34
CA VAL A 213 46.92 17.15 57.79
C VAL A 213 45.76 17.88 58.46
N ASP A 214 44.56 17.73 57.90
CA ASP A 214 43.34 18.34 58.40
C ASP A 214 42.47 17.32 59.15
N ILE A 215 41.90 17.71 60.29
CA ILE A 215 40.96 16.88 61.08
C ILE A 215 39.69 17.71 61.30
N LEU A 216 38.64 17.39 60.56
CA LEU A 216 37.39 18.15 60.49
C LEU A 216 36.23 17.31 61.01
N ASN A 217 35.36 17.93 61.82
CA ASN A 217 34.07 17.39 62.21
C ASN A 217 32.96 18.29 61.65
N ILE A 218 32.26 17.84 60.61
CA ILE A 218 31.31 18.62 59.82
C ILE A 218 29.85 18.37 60.25
N HIS A 219 29.00 19.39 60.07
CA HIS A 219 27.58 19.41 60.42
C HIS A 219 26.72 19.57 59.16
N ASP A 220 25.40 19.42 59.33
CA ASP A 220 24.44 19.53 58.25
C ASP A 220 24.60 20.84 57.46
N GLY A 221 24.69 20.72 56.14
CA GLY A 221 24.91 21.85 55.22
C GLY A 221 26.35 22.32 55.06
N ASP A 222 27.33 21.84 55.85
CA ASP A 222 28.74 22.22 55.67
C ASP A 222 29.28 21.76 54.30
N VAL A 223 30.19 22.54 53.70
CA VAL A 223 30.88 22.23 52.44
C VAL A 223 32.39 22.26 52.62
N VAL A 224 33.05 21.11 52.57
CA VAL A 224 34.52 21.02 52.59
C VAL A 224 35.06 21.10 51.16
N ARG A 225 36.10 21.89 50.91
CA ARG A 225 36.73 22.05 49.59
C ARG A 225 38.21 21.72 49.61
N GLY A 226 38.65 20.86 48.70
CA GLY A 226 40.06 20.49 48.57
C GLY A 226 40.40 19.82 47.25
N GLY A 227 41.52 19.09 47.21
CA GLY A 227 41.95 18.39 45.99
C GLY A 227 43.47 18.32 45.84
N THR A 228 43.98 18.59 44.63
CA THR A 228 45.44 18.53 44.38
C THR A 228 46.22 19.45 45.32
N GLY A 229 47.08 18.86 46.16
CA GLY A 229 47.97 19.57 47.07
C GLY A 229 47.35 19.97 48.40
N THR A 230 46.05 19.75 48.61
CA THR A 230 45.35 20.01 49.87
C THR A 230 44.64 18.79 50.46
N LEU A 231 44.24 17.81 49.65
CA LEU A 231 43.84 16.50 50.18
C LEU A 231 45.12 15.66 50.39
N THR A 232 45.54 15.50 51.63
CA THR A 232 46.81 14.84 51.99
C THR A 232 46.60 13.55 52.79
N ALA A 233 47.62 12.70 52.79
CA ALA A 233 47.60 11.45 53.54
C ALA A 233 47.52 11.74 55.05
N GLY A 234 46.46 11.24 55.70
CA GLY A 234 46.20 11.45 57.12
C GLY A 234 45.04 12.40 57.41
N ASP A 235 44.49 13.07 56.39
CA ASP A 235 43.28 13.88 56.56
C ASP A 235 42.11 13.04 57.07
N ILE A 236 41.33 13.61 57.98
CA ILE A 236 40.14 12.99 58.58
C ILE A 236 38.98 13.98 58.48
N ILE A 237 37.95 13.61 57.73
CA ILE A 237 36.70 14.36 57.62
C ILE A 237 35.59 13.45 58.14
N THR A 238 34.97 13.82 59.26
CA THR A 238 33.88 13.06 59.90
C THR A 238 32.67 13.98 60.07
N GLY A 239 31.43 13.51 60.05
CA GLY A 239 30.27 14.40 60.26
C GLY A 239 28.97 13.70 60.65
N HIS A 240 27.84 14.43 60.63
CA HIS A 240 26.47 13.87 60.73
C HIS A 240 25.60 14.16 59.48
N SER A 241 26.15 14.92 58.53
CA SER A 241 25.60 15.36 57.22
C SER A 241 26.55 16.45 56.68
N GLY A 242 26.59 16.71 55.38
CA GLY A 242 27.50 17.68 54.74
C GLY A 242 28.03 17.25 53.36
N THR A 243 28.68 18.17 52.63
CA THR A 243 29.25 17.94 51.30
C THR A 243 30.77 18.08 51.30
N VAL A 244 31.49 17.24 50.56
CA VAL A 244 32.94 17.37 50.29
C VAL A 244 33.15 17.54 48.79
N GLU A 245 33.74 18.65 48.36
CA GLU A 245 34.06 18.95 46.96
C GLU A 245 35.59 18.85 46.74
N LEU A 246 36.01 17.91 45.90
CA LEU A 246 37.41 17.59 45.61
C LEU A 246 37.73 17.83 44.13
N GLU A 247 38.74 18.63 43.83
CA GLU A 247 39.16 18.94 42.46
C GLU A 247 40.63 18.55 42.20
N PHE A 248 40.86 17.69 41.21
CA PHE A 248 42.19 17.13 40.91
C PHE A 248 42.75 17.57 39.56
N THR A 249 44.07 17.58 39.41
CA THR A 249 44.76 17.84 38.12
C THR A 249 45.41 16.59 37.53
N SER A 250 45.99 15.73 38.38
CA SER A 250 46.54 14.40 38.07
C SER A 250 47.04 13.73 39.35
N GLY A 251 47.37 12.44 39.30
CA GLY A 251 48.09 11.73 40.37
C GLY A 251 47.23 10.77 41.20
N GLY A 252 47.86 10.12 42.18
CA GLY A 252 47.23 9.16 43.08
C GLY A 252 47.06 9.70 44.50
N TYR A 253 45.91 9.46 45.11
CA TYR A 253 45.53 9.98 46.44
C TYR A 253 45.12 8.83 47.37
N ASP A 254 45.86 8.62 48.46
CA ASP A 254 45.65 7.56 49.46
C ASP A 254 45.98 8.08 50.87
N GLY A 255 45.36 7.47 51.89
CA GLY A 255 45.60 7.73 53.31
C GLY A 255 44.57 8.62 54.00
N GLN A 256 43.67 9.26 53.25
CA GLN A 256 42.53 10.06 53.74
C GLN A 256 41.42 9.20 54.36
N THR A 257 40.71 9.72 55.35
CA THR A 257 39.52 9.11 55.97
C THR A 257 38.35 10.07 55.84
N ILE A 258 37.26 9.64 55.22
CA ILE A 258 36.03 10.44 55.07
C ILE A 258 34.86 9.60 55.54
N THR A 259 34.03 10.07 56.45
CA THR A 259 32.90 9.25 56.93
C THR A 259 31.70 10.05 57.39
N ASN A 260 30.51 9.49 57.15
CA ASN A 260 29.22 10.06 57.52
C ASN A 260 28.99 11.43 56.85
N VAL A 261 29.01 11.41 55.51
CA VAL A 261 28.93 12.57 54.61
C VAL A 261 27.83 12.31 53.58
N ASP A 262 27.02 13.31 53.26
CA ASP A 262 25.88 13.16 52.33
C ASP A 262 26.37 13.06 50.88
N LEU A 263 27.32 13.91 50.48
CA LEU A 263 27.79 13.99 49.11
C LEU A 263 29.30 14.22 49.05
N ILE A 264 30.00 13.38 48.29
CA ILE A 264 31.36 13.69 47.85
C ILE A 264 31.33 13.98 46.35
N LYS A 265 31.71 15.20 45.96
CA LYS A 265 31.95 15.56 44.56
C LYS A 265 33.42 15.41 44.24
N VAL A 266 33.74 14.70 43.17
CA VAL A 266 35.09 14.50 42.66
C VAL A 266 35.15 15.01 41.23
N GLY A 267 35.94 16.04 40.98
CA GLY A 267 36.14 16.58 39.64
C GLY A 267 37.59 16.71 39.24
N THR A 268 37.81 17.05 37.98
CA THR A 268 39.15 17.32 37.46
C THR A 268 39.17 18.69 36.79
N SER A 269 40.17 19.51 37.14
CA SER A 269 40.20 20.90 36.67
C SER A 269 40.50 20.99 35.17
N ASP A 270 40.13 22.11 34.54
CA ASP A 270 40.49 22.43 33.15
C ASP A 270 42.03 22.56 32.95
N ALA A 271 42.78 22.69 34.04
CA ALA A 271 44.24 22.69 34.04
C ALA A 271 44.85 21.27 34.18
N ALA A 272 44.01 20.23 34.21
CA ALA A 272 44.46 18.85 34.22
C ALA A 272 45.37 18.57 33.02
N GLY A 273 46.48 17.87 33.28
CA GLY A 273 47.41 17.42 32.23
C GLY A 273 46.86 16.22 31.48
N THR A 274 47.73 15.40 30.88
CA THR A 274 47.33 14.13 30.25
C THR A 274 47.41 12.92 31.21
N GLY A 275 47.65 13.16 32.50
CA GLY A 275 47.88 12.09 33.49
C GLY A 275 46.58 11.69 34.21
N PRO A 276 46.36 10.40 34.50
CA PRO A 276 45.15 9.94 35.17
C PRO A 276 45.08 10.39 36.64
N VAL A 277 43.86 10.40 37.18
CA VAL A 277 43.57 10.59 38.61
C VAL A 277 43.12 9.27 39.21
N THR A 278 43.75 8.85 40.31
CA THR A 278 43.33 7.66 41.07
C THR A 278 43.14 8.01 42.55
N VAL A 279 42.00 7.65 43.13
CA VAL A 279 41.70 7.92 44.54
C VAL A 279 41.39 6.61 45.23
N ASP A 280 42.11 6.33 46.32
CA ASP A 280 41.86 5.17 47.18
C ASP A 280 40.81 5.54 48.23
N THR A 281 39.63 4.92 48.11
CA THR A 281 38.45 5.21 48.95
C THR A 281 38.26 4.17 50.06
N ARG A 282 39.28 3.34 50.38
CA ARG A 282 39.12 2.25 51.35
C ARG A 282 38.70 2.69 52.76
N ARG A 283 38.85 3.98 53.09
CA ARG A 283 38.44 4.59 54.37
C ARG A 283 37.31 5.61 54.18
N TRP A 284 36.56 5.51 53.09
CA TRP A 284 35.38 6.30 52.82
C TRP A 284 34.14 5.47 53.18
N THR A 285 33.55 5.71 54.34
CA THR A 285 32.48 4.86 54.91
C THR A 285 31.25 5.68 55.30
N ASP A 286 30.06 5.09 55.20
CA ASP A 286 28.80 5.79 55.48
C ASP A 286 28.65 7.05 54.61
N ILE A 287 28.71 6.88 53.30
CA ILE A 287 28.58 7.95 52.30
C ILE A 287 27.28 7.75 51.53
N ASP A 288 26.41 8.76 51.48
CA ASP A 288 25.12 8.64 50.81
C ASP A 288 25.27 8.72 49.28
N ALA A 289 26.07 9.66 48.78
CA ALA A 289 26.33 9.84 47.36
C ALA A 289 27.78 10.23 47.04
N ILE A 290 28.28 9.75 45.90
CA ILE A 290 29.54 10.18 45.29
C ILE A 290 29.27 10.59 43.86
N ALA A 291 29.49 11.87 43.55
CA ALA A 291 29.34 12.43 42.21
C ALA A 291 30.71 12.68 41.58
N LEU A 292 30.97 12.09 40.43
CA LEU A 292 32.10 12.46 39.58
C LEU A 292 31.62 13.50 38.57
N ASP A 293 32.11 14.73 38.69
CA ASP A 293 31.62 15.90 37.94
C ASP A 293 32.79 16.56 37.21
N THR A 294 32.59 16.97 35.95
CA THR A 294 33.58 17.75 35.19
C THR A 294 34.88 16.95 35.03
N LEU A 295 34.80 15.81 34.33
CA LEU A 295 35.94 14.94 34.08
C LEU A 295 36.68 15.36 32.79
N ARG A 296 38.00 15.42 32.87
CA ARG A 296 38.92 15.87 31.79
C ARG A 296 40.06 14.88 31.55
N VAL A 297 40.26 13.94 32.47
CA VAL A 297 41.24 12.85 32.40
C VAL A 297 40.63 11.55 32.93
N ASP A 298 41.26 10.42 32.60
CA ASP A 298 40.86 9.11 33.15
C ASP A 298 40.88 9.18 34.68
N THR A 299 39.75 8.81 35.28
CA THR A 299 39.52 8.96 36.72
C THR A 299 39.05 7.64 37.30
N ALA A 300 39.73 7.17 38.36
CA ALA A 300 39.40 5.93 39.04
C ALA A 300 39.22 6.12 40.55
N LEU A 301 38.11 5.63 41.09
CA LEU A 301 37.89 5.49 42.53
C LEU A 301 38.06 4.02 42.90
N ASN A 302 39.04 3.70 43.74
CA ASN A 302 39.42 2.33 44.09
C ASN A 302 39.04 1.97 45.51
N ASN A 303 38.60 0.73 45.73
CA ASN A 303 38.12 0.23 47.02
C ASN A 303 36.88 0.98 47.52
N LEU A 304 35.84 1.13 46.69
CA LEU A 304 34.56 1.68 47.11
C LEU A 304 33.87 0.76 48.12
N GLN A 305 33.36 1.32 49.22
CA GLN A 305 33.02 0.55 50.43
C GLN A 305 31.55 0.10 50.54
N SER A 306 30.66 0.60 49.69
CA SER A 306 29.23 0.29 49.76
C SER A 306 28.60 0.23 48.37
N SER A 307 27.56 -0.59 48.21
CA SER A 307 26.66 -0.53 47.05
C SER A 307 25.40 0.29 47.31
N ASP A 308 25.15 0.68 48.57
CA ASP A 308 24.02 1.53 48.93
C ASP A 308 24.25 2.99 48.54
N THR A 309 25.52 3.42 48.50
CA THR A 309 25.97 4.73 48.02
C THR A 309 25.52 4.93 46.57
N VAL A 310 24.95 6.10 46.29
CA VAL A 310 24.57 6.51 44.93
C VAL A 310 25.81 7.07 44.23
N TYR A 311 26.21 6.44 43.13
CA TYR A 311 27.30 6.94 42.29
C TYR A 311 26.70 7.71 41.13
N SER A 312 27.16 8.93 40.86
CA SER A 312 26.76 9.65 39.65
C SER A 312 27.96 10.11 38.84
N ILE A 313 27.86 10.09 37.52
CA ILE A 313 28.84 10.64 36.60
C ILE A 313 28.15 11.74 35.80
N ASP A 314 28.70 12.94 35.87
CA ASP A 314 28.18 14.16 35.25
C ASP A 314 29.27 14.83 34.38
N ASP A 315 28.89 15.28 33.18
CA ASP A 315 29.71 16.02 32.22
C ASP A 315 31.08 15.38 31.88
N ASP A 316 31.01 14.24 31.16
CA ASP A 316 32.13 13.64 30.43
C ASP A 316 31.95 13.85 28.91
N VAL A 317 31.47 15.04 28.51
CA VAL A 317 31.20 15.37 27.09
C VAL A 317 32.44 15.90 26.39
N THR A 318 33.37 16.51 27.12
CA THR A 318 34.52 17.22 26.54
C THR A 318 35.58 16.31 25.91
N SER A 319 35.44 14.99 26.08
CA SER A 319 36.43 13.99 25.69
C SER A 319 36.21 13.31 24.33
N ASN A 320 35.12 13.62 23.62
CA ASN A 320 34.70 12.91 22.40
C ASN A 320 34.68 11.37 22.57
N GLY A 321 34.33 10.88 23.77
CA GLY A 321 34.23 9.45 24.07
C GLY A 321 35.55 8.71 24.33
N THR A 322 36.64 9.41 24.64
CA THR A 322 37.95 8.79 24.87
C THR A 322 38.29 8.52 26.34
N LEU A 323 37.65 9.22 27.28
CA LEU A 323 37.97 9.06 28.71
C LEU A 323 37.38 7.77 29.26
N THR A 324 38.02 7.26 30.31
CA THR A 324 37.54 6.11 31.08
C THR A 324 37.35 6.52 32.54
N THR A 325 36.12 6.35 33.01
CA THR A 325 35.74 6.48 34.42
C THR A 325 35.63 5.10 35.05
N THR A 326 36.41 4.82 36.08
CA THR A 326 36.42 3.51 36.77
C THR A 326 35.93 3.63 38.21
N LEU A 327 34.91 2.85 38.56
CA LEU A 327 34.44 2.64 39.93
C LEU A 327 34.82 1.20 40.32
N ASP A 328 35.82 1.07 41.21
CA ASP A 328 36.34 -0.22 41.64
C ASP A 328 35.95 -0.51 43.09
N PHE A 329 35.14 -1.55 43.27
CA PHE A 329 34.48 -1.87 44.54
C PHE A 329 35.28 -2.86 45.39
N ASP A 330 35.32 -2.59 46.69
CA ASP A 330 35.81 -3.56 47.67
C ASP A 330 34.94 -4.82 47.66
N LYS A 331 35.56 -5.98 47.88
CA LYS A 331 34.87 -7.27 47.87
C LYS A 331 33.65 -7.34 48.78
N GLN A 332 33.63 -6.64 49.91
CA GLN A 332 32.51 -6.64 50.86
C GLN A 332 31.36 -5.72 50.39
N ALA A 333 31.66 -4.72 49.56
CA ALA A 333 30.70 -3.73 49.10
C ALA A 333 29.69 -4.32 48.11
N VAL A 334 30.12 -5.29 47.29
CA VAL A 334 29.35 -5.89 46.20
C VAL A 334 29.11 -7.39 46.40
N GLY A 335 28.22 -7.95 45.60
CA GLY A 335 27.80 -9.34 45.67
C GLY A 335 26.73 -9.65 44.64
N ALA A 336 26.40 -10.93 44.45
CA ALA A 336 25.43 -11.38 43.46
C ALA A 336 23.99 -10.88 43.76
N ASP A 337 23.68 -10.63 45.04
CA ASP A 337 22.40 -10.12 45.55
C ASP A 337 22.38 -8.60 45.75
N LYS A 338 23.52 -7.93 45.54
CA LYS A 338 23.66 -6.48 45.73
C LYS A 338 23.44 -5.71 44.43
N THR A 339 23.00 -4.47 44.59
CA THR A 339 22.70 -3.56 43.47
C THR A 339 23.57 -2.32 43.59
N VAL A 340 24.40 -2.05 42.59
CA VAL A 340 25.16 -0.80 42.48
C VAL A 340 24.29 0.23 41.77
N LYS A 341 24.11 1.41 42.39
CA LYS A 341 23.30 2.52 41.84
C LYS A 341 24.19 3.50 41.07
N LEU A 342 23.92 3.70 39.79
CA LEU A 342 24.71 4.53 38.89
C LEU A 342 23.82 5.57 38.17
N GLY A 343 23.96 6.85 38.50
CA GLY A 343 23.38 7.96 37.75
C GLY A 343 24.31 8.42 36.64
N LEU A 344 23.78 8.68 35.45
CA LEU A 344 24.53 9.22 34.32
C LEU A 344 23.87 10.50 33.82
N LYS A 345 24.65 11.55 33.63
CA LYS A 345 24.21 12.83 33.09
C LYS A 345 25.24 13.30 32.08
N GLU A 346 24.85 13.37 30.81
CA GLU A 346 25.67 13.94 29.74
C GLU A 346 27.04 13.23 29.61
N VAL A 347 27.03 11.90 29.51
CA VAL A 347 28.24 11.07 29.47
C VAL A 347 28.50 10.56 28.05
N THR A 348 29.73 10.74 27.54
CA THR A 348 30.15 10.19 26.23
C THR A 348 31.29 9.18 26.30
N GLY A 349 32.04 9.15 27.40
CA GLY A 349 33.19 8.26 27.62
C GLY A 349 32.85 6.80 27.92
N ASN A 350 33.84 6.10 28.45
CA ASN A 350 33.75 4.70 28.89
C ASN A 350 33.50 4.67 30.40
N VAL A 351 32.53 3.88 30.83
CA VAL A 351 32.25 3.64 32.24
C VAL A 351 32.59 2.20 32.58
N LYS A 352 33.44 2.00 33.59
CA LYS A 352 33.89 0.69 34.03
C LYS A 352 33.57 0.48 35.50
N LEU A 353 32.83 -0.58 35.80
CA LEU A 353 32.55 -1.02 37.16
C LEU A 353 33.33 -2.30 37.42
N THR A 354 34.32 -2.25 38.31
CA THR A 354 35.13 -3.42 38.68
C THR A 354 34.98 -3.74 40.15
N ALA A 355 35.43 -4.92 40.54
CA ALA A 355 35.49 -5.28 41.94
C ALA A 355 36.74 -6.12 42.22
N ASP A 356 37.12 -6.15 43.48
CA ASP A 356 38.20 -6.99 43.98
C ASP A 356 38.14 -8.44 43.45
N VAL A 357 39.30 -9.06 43.35
CA VAL A 357 39.45 -10.41 42.80
C VAL A 357 38.50 -11.42 43.48
N GLY A 358 37.64 -12.03 42.66
CA GLY A 358 36.65 -13.02 43.08
C GLY A 358 35.32 -12.45 43.59
N ALA A 359 35.14 -11.12 43.56
CA ALA A 359 33.86 -10.46 43.74
C ALA A 359 33.16 -10.25 42.39
N VAL A 360 31.84 -10.09 42.43
CA VAL A 360 30.98 -9.78 41.29
C VAL A 360 30.02 -8.66 41.65
N ILE A 361 29.69 -7.84 40.66
CA ILE A 361 28.63 -6.84 40.75
C ILE A 361 27.36 -7.50 40.24
N GLY A 362 26.46 -7.94 41.12
CA GLY A 362 25.30 -8.74 40.72
C GLY A 362 24.32 -7.99 39.81
N THR A 363 23.86 -6.82 40.28
CA THR A 363 22.93 -5.93 39.59
C THR A 363 23.52 -4.52 39.47
N VAL A 364 23.33 -3.89 38.32
CA VAL A 364 23.57 -2.45 38.11
C VAL A 364 22.22 -1.78 37.92
N ALA A 365 21.89 -0.79 38.75
CA ALA A 365 20.73 0.07 38.58
C ALA A 365 21.17 1.43 38.05
N LEU A 366 20.90 1.67 36.76
CA LEU A 366 21.28 2.85 36.03
C LEU A 366 20.13 3.87 36.00
N THR A 367 20.43 5.12 36.33
CA THR A 367 19.49 6.24 36.22
C THR A 367 19.98 7.26 35.19
N ILE A 368 19.14 7.55 34.20
CA ILE A 368 19.39 8.56 33.17
C ILE A 368 18.94 9.92 33.72
N ASN A 369 19.89 10.83 33.93
CA ASN A 369 19.68 12.17 34.48
C ASN A 369 19.94 13.28 33.44
N ASP A 370 19.88 12.96 32.16
CA ASP A 370 20.16 13.89 31.06
C ASP A 370 19.30 15.17 31.10
N THR A 371 19.95 16.31 30.90
CA THR A 371 19.29 17.61 30.77
C THR A 371 18.75 17.77 29.35
N ALA A 372 17.63 18.51 29.20
CA ALA A 372 17.07 18.80 27.89
C ALA A 372 18.11 19.42 26.92
N GLY A 373 18.38 18.74 25.81
CA GLY A 373 19.33 19.15 24.78
C GLY A 373 20.74 18.56 24.89
N PHE A 374 21.02 17.78 25.93
CA PHE A 374 22.31 17.12 26.16
C PHE A 374 22.08 15.63 26.42
N GLU A 375 22.46 14.77 25.47
CA GLU A 375 22.20 13.33 25.49
C GLU A 375 23.43 12.54 25.94
N SER A 376 23.25 11.56 26.81
CA SER A 376 24.29 10.57 27.11
C SER A 376 24.40 9.53 26.00
N ASN A 377 25.60 9.36 25.46
CA ASN A 377 25.87 8.39 24.40
C ASN A 377 27.24 7.74 24.62
N LEU A 378 27.26 6.83 25.60
CA LEU A 378 28.46 6.20 26.14
C LEU A 378 29.20 5.42 25.07
N ALA A 379 30.52 5.51 25.09
CA ALA A 379 31.38 4.65 24.29
C ALA A 379 31.27 3.18 24.73
N SER A 380 31.27 2.92 26.04
CA SER A 380 31.03 1.60 26.62
C SER A 380 30.56 1.67 28.08
N LEU A 381 29.83 0.64 28.50
CA LEU A 381 29.55 0.34 29.90
C LEU A 381 29.95 -1.13 30.14
N HIS A 382 30.95 -1.34 31.00
CA HIS A 382 31.41 -2.69 31.35
C HIS A 382 31.37 -2.88 32.86
N SER A 383 30.83 -4.01 33.30
CA SER A 383 30.65 -4.33 34.71
C SER A 383 31.07 -5.77 35.03
N GLN A 384 31.90 -5.92 36.06
CA GLN A 384 32.49 -7.21 36.41
C GLN A 384 31.45 -8.19 36.97
N GLY A 385 31.04 -9.16 36.14
CA GLY A 385 30.20 -10.29 36.54
C GLY A 385 28.72 -9.95 36.69
N THR A 386 28.26 -8.87 36.06
CA THR A 386 26.86 -8.44 36.10
C THR A 386 25.95 -9.33 35.29
N THR A 387 24.81 -9.66 35.92
CA THR A 387 23.78 -10.54 35.34
C THR A 387 22.46 -9.79 35.14
N LYS A 388 22.29 -8.64 35.80
CA LYS A 388 21.08 -7.82 35.72
C LYS A 388 21.42 -6.34 35.57
N LEU A 389 20.77 -5.68 34.63
CA LEU A 389 20.82 -4.24 34.43
C LEU A 389 19.39 -3.69 34.54
N THR A 390 19.17 -2.68 35.36
CA THR A 390 17.91 -1.90 35.33
C THR A 390 18.21 -0.49 34.86
N ILE A 391 17.32 0.09 34.05
CA ILE A 391 17.49 1.45 33.52
C ILE A 391 16.22 2.24 33.83
N ASP A 392 16.36 3.39 34.46
CA ASP A 392 15.25 4.31 34.74
C ASP A 392 15.58 5.76 34.38
N GLY A 393 14.56 6.62 34.45
CA GLY A 393 14.71 8.05 34.23
C GLY A 393 14.68 8.46 32.77
N GLY A 394 15.41 9.52 32.45
CA GLY A 394 15.45 10.10 31.11
C GLY A 394 14.26 11.01 30.78
N THR A 395 14.33 11.63 29.61
CA THR A 395 13.34 12.58 29.12
C THR A 395 12.81 12.10 27.77
N ALA A 396 11.49 12.05 27.63
CA ALA A 396 10.84 11.61 26.40
C ALA A 396 11.33 12.37 25.17
N GLY A 397 11.70 11.63 24.12
CA GLY A 397 12.19 12.16 22.85
C GLY A 397 13.70 12.47 22.78
N LEU A 398 14.43 12.41 23.90
CA LEU A 398 15.89 12.44 23.90
C LEU A 398 16.45 11.03 23.74
N ASN A 399 17.65 10.89 23.20
CA ASN A 399 18.34 9.61 23.08
C ASN A 399 19.22 9.31 24.30
N PHE A 400 19.32 8.03 24.65
CA PHE A 400 20.32 7.50 25.56
C PHE A 400 20.97 6.26 24.93
N GLY A 401 22.29 6.27 24.75
CA GLY A 401 23.00 5.21 24.03
C GLY A 401 24.15 4.59 24.80
N ILE A 402 24.33 3.28 24.64
CA ILE A 402 25.54 2.56 25.01
C ILE A 402 26.06 1.86 23.74
N LYS A 403 27.10 2.41 23.12
CA LYS A 403 27.59 1.96 21.80
C LYS A 403 28.29 0.61 21.87
N GLY A 404 29.20 0.47 22.83
CA GLY A 404 29.92 -0.77 23.09
C GLY A 404 28.97 -1.89 23.51
N ALA A 405 29.32 -3.13 23.22
CA ALA A 405 28.54 -4.28 23.66
C ALA A 405 28.48 -4.30 25.20
N LEU A 406 27.28 -4.53 25.71
CA LEU A 406 27.03 -4.78 27.12
C LEU A 406 27.61 -6.14 27.53
N ASP A 407 27.76 -6.33 28.84
CA ASP A 407 28.42 -7.53 29.37
C ASP A 407 27.75 -8.84 28.93
N ALA A 408 28.56 -9.75 28.39
CA ALA A 408 28.14 -11.03 27.84
C ALA A 408 27.37 -11.97 28.79
N GLY A 409 27.46 -11.72 30.10
CA GLY A 409 26.82 -12.51 31.16
C GLY A 409 25.45 -11.98 31.60
N LEU A 410 24.92 -10.92 30.96
CA LEU A 410 23.60 -10.41 31.26
C LEU A 410 22.49 -11.44 30.94
N THR A 411 21.58 -11.59 31.88
CA THR A 411 20.39 -12.46 31.78
C THR A 411 19.09 -11.66 31.84
N SER A 412 19.15 -10.42 32.32
CA SER A 412 18.01 -9.50 32.27
C SER A 412 18.43 -8.04 32.11
N ILE A 413 17.71 -7.32 31.25
CA ILE A 413 17.70 -5.86 31.18
C ILE A 413 16.25 -5.41 31.42
N ASP A 414 16.02 -4.58 32.44
CA ASP A 414 14.71 -3.99 32.71
C ASP A 414 14.81 -2.46 32.63
N ALA A 415 14.43 -1.92 31.47
CA ALA A 415 14.39 -0.49 31.18
C ALA A 415 12.97 0.07 31.20
N SER A 416 12.00 -0.65 31.81
CA SER A 416 10.58 -0.29 31.73
C SER A 416 10.21 1.08 32.33
N ALA A 417 11.09 1.63 33.18
CA ALA A 417 10.95 2.96 33.77
C ALA A 417 11.71 4.06 33.00
N ALA A 418 12.40 3.72 31.92
CA ALA A 418 13.11 4.66 31.07
C ALA A 418 12.14 5.36 30.10
N LYS A 419 12.33 6.67 29.92
CA LYS A 419 11.50 7.51 29.05
C LYS A 419 12.20 7.93 27.75
N SER A 420 13.53 7.89 27.73
CA SER A 420 14.35 8.25 26.57
C SER A 420 14.31 7.17 25.49
N ASN A 421 14.66 7.51 24.25
CA ASN A 421 14.93 6.55 23.18
C ASN A 421 16.26 5.83 23.47
N LEU A 422 16.19 4.57 23.84
CA LEU A 422 17.35 3.75 24.20
C LEU A 422 18.06 3.21 22.96
N SER A 423 19.38 3.08 23.03
CA SER A 423 20.19 2.37 22.04
C SER A 423 21.15 1.43 22.77
N LEU A 424 20.77 0.16 22.86
CA LEU A 424 21.45 -0.86 23.65
C LEU A 424 22.05 -1.95 22.76
N ASN A 425 23.30 -2.32 23.03
CA ASN A 425 24.01 -3.35 22.29
C ASN A 425 24.26 -4.59 23.16
N ILE A 426 23.59 -5.69 22.83
CA ILE A 426 23.72 -7.01 23.50
C ILE A 426 24.37 -8.06 22.58
N SER A 427 25.13 -7.63 21.57
CA SER A 427 25.73 -8.50 20.56
C SER A 427 26.74 -9.53 21.10
N ASP A 428 27.19 -9.37 22.34
CA ASP A 428 28.15 -10.26 23.00
C ASP A 428 27.48 -11.24 23.99
N SER A 429 26.14 -11.23 24.10
CA SER A 429 25.41 -12.12 25.00
C SER A 429 25.79 -13.60 24.79
N THR A 430 26.06 -14.30 25.88
CA THR A 430 26.39 -15.75 25.87
C THR A 430 25.28 -16.63 26.45
N THR A 431 24.18 -16.02 26.89
CA THR A 431 23.06 -16.68 27.55
C THR A 431 21.74 -16.14 27.04
N ASP A 432 20.66 -16.92 27.21
CA ASP A 432 19.31 -16.44 26.97
C ASP A 432 19.03 -15.21 27.86
N ILE A 433 18.48 -14.15 27.27
CA ILE A 433 18.30 -12.86 27.94
C ILE A 433 16.85 -12.37 27.88
N ASN A 434 16.38 -11.78 28.98
CA ASN A 434 15.09 -11.08 29.03
C ASN A 434 15.33 -9.57 28.99
N VAL A 435 14.84 -8.89 27.95
CA VAL A 435 14.98 -7.45 27.79
C VAL A 435 13.60 -6.81 27.77
N LYS A 436 13.37 -5.87 28.68
CA LYS A 436 12.24 -4.95 28.64
C LYS A 436 12.77 -3.56 28.35
N LEU A 437 12.27 -2.94 27.29
CA LEU A 437 12.66 -1.61 26.84
C LEU A 437 11.80 -0.53 27.54
N GLY A 438 12.09 0.74 27.25
CA GLY A 438 11.40 1.88 27.82
C GLY A 438 10.22 2.33 26.97
N SER A 439 9.61 3.47 27.30
CA SER A 439 8.49 4.02 26.49
C SER A 439 8.96 4.83 25.28
N GLY A 440 10.25 4.75 24.93
CA GLY A 440 10.91 5.52 23.87
C GLY A 440 10.83 4.79 22.53
N ASN A 441 11.40 5.37 21.47
CA ASN A 441 11.64 4.62 20.22
C ASN A 441 13.02 3.95 20.33
N ASP A 442 13.04 2.73 20.82
CA ASP A 442 14.23 2.07 21.30
C ASP A 442 14.89 1.21 20.21
N LYS A 443 16.21 1.04 20.34
CA LYS A 443 17.06 0.26 19.43
C LYS A 443 17.82 -0.79 20.21
N LEU A 444 17.67 -2.04 19.79
CA LEU A 444 18.33 -3.18 20.40
C LEU A 444 19.20 -3.91 19.37
N TYR A 445 20.51 -3.97 19.61
CA TYR A 445 21.44 -4.69 18.73
C TYR A 445 21.79 -6.05 19.32
N THR A 446 21.37 -7.13 18.65
CA THR A 446 21.62 -8.52 19.11
C THR A 446 22.78 -9.19 18.41
N GLY A 447 23.24 -8.69 17.25
CA GLY A 447 24.24 -9.42 16.46
C GLY A 447 23.78 -10.84 16.13
N ASP A 448 24.64 -11.84 16.33
CA ASP A 448 24.36 -13.27 16.08
C ASP A 448 23.89 -14.04 17.33
N THR A 449 23.69 -13.35 18.46
CA THR A 449 23.38 -13.97 19.76
C THR A 449 21.90 -14.26 19.96
N LEU A 450 21.04 -13.76 19.05
CA LEU A 450 19.61 -14.04 19.05
C LEU A 450 19.36 -15.55 19.13
N SER A 451 18.60 -15.98 20.13
CA SER A 451 18.41 -17.38 20.51
C SER A 451 16.92 -17.77 20.58
N ASN A 452 16.64 -19.01 20.99
CA ASN A 452 15.26 -19.48 21.20
C ASN A 452 14.72 -19.17 22.61
N GLY A 453 15.60 -18.82 23.54
CA GLY A 453 15.24 -18.51 24.93
C GLY A 453 15.16 -17.02 25.21
N ASP A 454 15.58 -16.17 24.26
CA ASP A 454 15.50 -14.72 24.41
C ASP A 454 14.06 -14.23 24.43
N VAL A 455 13.82 -13.22 25.28
CA VAL A 455 12.52 -12.56 25.45
C VAL A 455 12.73 -11.06 25.33
N PHE A 456 12.00 -10.42 24.42
CA PHE A 456 12.04 -8.99 24.17
C PHE A 456 10.64 -8.38 24.35
N ASP A 457 10.58 -7.22 24.97
CA ASP A 457 9.36 -6.47 25.20
C ASP A 457 9.65 -4.98 24.97
N GLY A 458 9.00 -4.37 23.98
CA GLY A 458 9.20 -2.97 23.62
C GLY A 458 8.69 -1.99 24.67
N ASN A 459 7.58 -2.30 25.36
CA ASN A 459 6.96 -1.45 26.39
C ASN A 459 6.50 -0.06 25.85
N GLY A 460 6.15 -0.04 24.56
CA GLY A 460 5.59 1.07 23.80
C GLY A 460 6.62 1.98 23.14
N GLY A 461 6.37 2.36 21.89
CA GLY A 461 7.36 3.08 21.09
C GLY A 461 7.18 2.72 19.62
N ASN A 462 8.15 3.09 18.80
CA ASN A 462 8.40 2.40 17.53
C ASN A 462 9.79 1.78 17.64
N ASP A 463 9.83 0.56 18.15
CA ASP A 463 11.07 -0.10 18.54
C ASP A 463 11.68 -0.89 17.39
N THR A 464 13.02 -0.97 17.39
CA THR A 464 13.78 -1.66 16.35
C THR A 464 14.79 -2.65 16.93
N LEU A 465 14.67 -3.91 16.52
CA LEU A 465 15.65 -4.96 16.81
C LEU A 465 16.57 -5.18 15.61
N TYR A 466 17.88 -5.12 15.83
CA TYR A 466 18.92 -5.34 14.82
C TYR A 466 19.62 -6.68 15.03
N ALA A 467 19.54 -7.57 14.05
CA ALA A 467 20.17 -8.89 14.11
C ALA A 467 21.04 -9.19 12.88
N THR A 468 22.20 -9.81 13.10
CA THR A 468 23.10 -10.26 12.03
C THR A 468 23.43 -11.73 12.22
N PHE A 469 22.92 -12.58 11.34
CA PHE A 469 23.08 -14.02 11.44
C PHE A 469 24.40 -14.46 10.79
N THR A 470 25.44 -14.70 11.59
CA THR A 470 26.74 -15.22 11.11
C THR A 470 26.85 -16.73 11.21
N THR A 471 25.91 -17.38 11.91
CA THR A 471 25.81 -18.83 12.04
C THR A 471 24.45 -19.34 11.57
N GLY A 472 24.40 -20.58 11.08
CA GLY A 472 23.16 -21.21 10.63
C GLY A 472 22.25 -21.66 11.78
N GLY A 473 21.11 -22.23 11.41
CA GLY A 473 20.13 -22.79 12.35
C GLY A 473 18.90 -21.91 12.56
N THR A 474 17.92 -22.44 13.30
CA THR A 474 16.66 -21.73 13.58
C THR A 474 16.78 -20.88 14.84
N ARG A 475 16.33 -19.63 14.78
CA ARG A 475 16.14 -18.71 15.90
C ARG A 475 14.66 -18.46 16.11
N ALA A 476 14.19 -18.53 17.35
CA ALA A 476 12.78 -18.43 17.72
C ALA A 476 12.62 -17.64 19.02
N PRO A 477 13.00 -16.34 19.02
CA PRO A 477 12.85 -15.50 20.20
C PRO A 477 11.37 -15.32 20.54
N THR A 478 11.09 -14.91 21.78
CA THR A 478 9.79 -14.36 22.17
C THR A 478 9.88 -12.84 22.09
N SER A 479 8.97 -12.17 21.38
CA SER A 479 9.00 -10.72 21.22
C SER A 479 7.58 -10.15 21.23
N THR A 480 7.36 -9.08 21.98
CA THR A 480 6.11 -8.29 21.98
C THR A 480 6.45 -6.81 21.88
N GLU A 481 5.53 -6.03 21.30
CA GLU A 481 5.69 -4.57 21.16
C GLU A 481 6.99 -4.12 20.47
N ILE A 482 7.61 -4.95 19.62
CA ILE A 482 8.73 -4.52 18.77
C ILE A 482 8.20 -4.36 17.34
N GLU A 483 8.17 -3.14 16.81
CA GLU A 483 7.55 -2.88 15.50
C GLU A 483 8.44 -3.23 14.30
N THR A 484 9.76 -3.14 14.45
CA THR A 484 10.69 -3.27 13.33
C THR A 484 11.81 -4.25 13.61
N PHE A 485 12.01 -5.20 12.70
CA PHE A 485 13.18 -6.09 12.70
C PHE A 485 14.10 -5.70 11.55
N ASP A 486 15.37 -5.45 11.84
CA ASP A 486 16.40 -5.07 10.86
C ASP A 486 17.46 -6.17 10.79
N LEU A 487 17.43 -6.94 9.71
CA LEU A 487 18.05 -8.26 9.62
C LEU A 487 19.17 -8.28 8.57
N THR A 488 20.21 -9.06 8.84
CA THR A 488 21.28 -9.36 7.87
C THR A 488 21.61 -10.85 7.92
N PHE A 489 21.57 -11.56 6.78
CA PHE A 489 21.86 -12.99 6.69
C PHE A 489 23.25 -13.24 6.09
N LYS A 490 24.24 -13.55 6.95
CA LYS A 490 25.60 -13.97 6.58
C LYS A 490 25.82 -15.48 6.68
N ALA A 491 24.79 -16.21 7.11
CA ALA A 491 24.70 -17.65 7.11
C ALA A 491 23.25 -18.10 6.83
N ASN A 492 23.10 -19.39 6.59
CA ASN A 492 21.85 -20.09 6.29
C ASN A 492 20.93 -20.25 7.53
N ALA A 493 20.65 -19.15 8.22
CA ALA A 493 19.76 -19.06 9.38
C ALA A 493 18.28 -19.00 9.00
N THR A 494 17.41 -19.33 9.94
CA THR A 494 15.95 -19.21 9.81
C THR A 494 15.41 -18.50 11.04
N LEU A 495 14.68 -17.40 10.86
CA LEU A 495 13.99 -16.71 11.95
C LEU A 495 12.52 -17.17 12.00
N ASN A 496 12.11 -17.68 13.15
CA ASN A 496 10.77 -18.21 13.40
C ASN A 496 9.98 -17.22 14.26
N PHE A 497 8.90 -16.70 13.69
CA PHE A 497 8.01 -15.69 14.26
C PHE A 497 6.87 -16.29 15.09
N ALA A 498 6.84 -17.60 15.34
CA ALA A 498 5.75 -18.24 16.09
C ALA A 498 5.51 -17.70 17.52
N LYS A 499 6.44 -16.91 18.08
CA LYS A 499 6.32 -16.21 19.36
C LYS A 499 6.71 -14.73 19.26
N VAL A 500 6.70 -14.19 18.05
CA VAL A 500 6.96 -12.78 17.75
C VAL A 500 5.63 -12.17 17.36
N ASP A 501 5.23 -11.14 18.10
CA ASP A 501 3.99 -10.37 17.89
C ASP A 501 4.35 -8.90 17.62
N ASP A 502 3.40 -8.13 17.11
CA ASP A 502 3.45 -6.67 16.85
C ASP A 502 4.47 -6.17 15.80
N VAL A 503 5.32 -7.05 15.25
CA VAL A 503 6.26 -6.66 14.18
C VAL A 503 5.47 -6.25 12.94
N LYS A 504 5.64 -4.99 12.51
CA LYS A 504 4.97 -4.41 11.33
C LYS A 504 5.86 -4.43 10.09
N THR A 505 7.16 -4.23 10.31
CA THR A 505 8.15 -4.08 9.24
C THR A 505 9.36 -4.97 9.49
N VAL A 506 9.75 -5.73 8.47
CA VAL A 506 11.02 -6.43 8.42
C VAL A 506 11.88 -5.78 7.35
N ASN A 507 13.02 -5.22 7.75
CA ASN A 507 14.05 -4.75 6.85
C ASN A 507 15.11 -5.84 6.72
N VAL A 508 15.54 -6.11 5.49
CA VAL A 508 16.63 -7.04 5.18
C VAL A 508 17.71 -6.26 4.45
N ASN A 509 18.86 -6.15 5.08
CA ASN A 509 20.04 -5.51 4.52
C ASN A 509 20.81 -6.48 3.61
N GLU A 510 21.91 -6.00 3.01
CA GLU A 510 22.77 -6.77 2.11
C GLU A 510 23.21 -8.12 2.73
N SER A 511 22.72 -9.21 2.17
CA SER A 511 22.85 -10.55 2.74
C SER A 511 23.49 -11.52 1.76
N ASP A 512 24.48 -12.28 2.24
CA ASP A 512 25.23 -13.26 1.42
C ASP A 512 24.60 -14.66 1.45
N ASN A 513 23.49 -14.83 2.17
CA ASN A 513 22.74 -16.08 2.28
C ASN A 513 21.23 -15.85 2.18
N ARG A 514 20.46 -16.94 2.10
CA ARG A 514 19.00 -16.87 1.93
C ARG A 514 18.32 -16.13 3.09
N ILE A 515 17.32 -15.32 2.75
CA ILE A 515 16.30 -14.85 3.67
C ILE A 515 15.37 -16.02 4.03
N SER A 516 15.12 -16.25 5.31
CA SER A 516 14.23 -17.32 5.77
C SER A 516 13.45 -16.87 6.99
N LEU A 517 12.19 -16.47 6.77
CA LEU A 517 11.24 -16.03 7.78
C LEU A 517 10.06 -17.01 7.78
N ILE A 518 9.72 -17.59 8.93
CA ILE A 518 8.64 -18.58 9.04
C ILE A 518 7.69 -18.28 10.19
N ASN A 519 6.44 -18.71 10.04
CA ASN A 519 5.35 -18.54 11.02
C ASN A 519 5.09 -17.07 11.41
N MET A 520 5.15 -16.15 10.46
CA MET A 520 4.76 -14.75 10.70
C MET A 520 3.24 -14.65 10.95
N ASP A 521 2.80 -13.78 11.84
CA ASP A 521 1.38 -13.47 11.98
C ASP A 521 0.95 -12.33 11.03
N SER A 522 -0.30 -11.88 11.12
CA SER A 522 -0.84 -10.80 10.28
C SER A 522 -0.29 -9.40 10.57
N THR A 523 0.46 -9.18 11.64
CA THR A 523 0.98 -7.83 11.92
C THR A 523 2.10 -7.46 10.96
N VAL A 524 2.87 -8.46 10.49
CA VAL A 524 3.93 -8.26 9.51
C VAL A 524 3.30 -7.90 8.17
N ALA A 525 3.40 -6.63 7.78
CA ALA A 525 2.81 -6.13 6.54
C ALA A 525 3.86 -5.69 5.51
N ASN A 526 5.08 -5.34 5.95
CA ASN A 526 6.11 -4.81 5.08
C ASN A 526 7.41 -5.62 5.19
N LEU A 527 7.94 -6.07 4.07
CA LEU A 527 9.27 -6.65 3.92
C LEU A 527 10.09 -5.79 2.96
N ASN A 528 11.05 -5.02 3.49
CA ASN A 528 11.93 -4.19 2.67
C ASN A 528 13.27 -4.88 2.50
N VAL A 529 13.69 -5.12 1.26
CA VAL A 529 14.96 -5.78 0.94
C VAL A 529 15.89 -4.78 0.25
N PHE A 530 17.09 -4.62 0.79
CA PHE A 530 18.06 -3.61 0.35
C PHE A 530 19.41 -4.23 -0.01
N GLY A 531 20.00 -3.71 -1.08
CA GLY A 531 21.34 -4.14 -1.52
C GLY A 531 21.32 -5.55 -2.11
N THR A 532 22.51 -6.04 -2.49
CA THR A 532 22.68 -7.34 -3.15
C THR A 532 22.28 -8.47 -2.22
N GLN A 533 21.50 -9.41 -2.74
CA GLN A 533 21.09 -10.61 -2.01
C GLN A 533 21.77 -11.85 -2.59
N ALA A 534 21.72 -12.94 -1.84
CA ALA A 534 22.27 -14.21 -2.30
C ALA A 534 21.41 -14.84 -3.39
N ASP A 535 22.07 -15.35 -4.44
CA ASP A 535 21.46 -16.23 -5.44
C ASP A 535 21.06 -17.59 -4.81
N ALA A 536 19.95 -17.59 -4.07
CA ALA A 536 19.46 -18.70 -3.25
C ALA A 536 17.92 -18.70 -3.18
N TYR A 537 17.33 -19.76 -2.63
CA TYR A 537 15.89 -19.80 -2.38
C TYR A 537 15.54 -19.09 -1.06
N HIS A 538 14.89 -17.93 -1.17
CA HIS A 538 14.33 -17.16 -0.07
C HIS A 538 12.96 -17.69 0.33
N ASN A 539 12.70 -17.88 1.63
CA ASN A 539 11.44 -18.47 2.11
C ASN A 539 10.75 -17.53 3.09
N ILE A 540 9.54 -17.08 2.74
CA ILE A 540 8.70 -16.18 3.50
C ILE A 540 7.36 -16.88 3.78
N GLU A 541 7.03 -17.09 5.04
CA GLU A 541 5.90 -17.93 5.42
C GLU A 541 5.13 -17.35 6.62
N TYR A 542 3.85 -17.04 6.41
CA TYR A 542 2.92 -16.74 7.51
C TYR A 542 2.56 -18.02 8.26
N ALA A 543 2.12 -17.93 9.51
CA ALA A 543 1.67 -19.05 10.33
C ALA A 543 0.37 -19.70 9.78
N PRO A 544 0.12 -20.98 10.09
CA PRO A 544 -1.17 -21.60 9.77
C PRO A 544 -2.34 -20.84 10.42
N GLY A 545 -3.43 -20.63 9.68
CA GLY A 545 -4.67 -20.01 10.16
C GLY A 545 -4.74 -18.48 10.08
N VAL A 546 -3.70 -17.80 9.59
CA VAL A 546 -3.73 -16.36 9.33
C VAL A 546 -4.54 -16.08 8.06
N SER A 547 -5.65 -15.32 8.17
CA SER A 547 -6.58 -15.06 7.05
C SER A 547 -6.44 -13.69 6.39
N ASP A 548 -5.91 -12.70 7.12
CA ASP A 548 -5.95 -11.28 6.73
C ASP A 548 -4.52 -10.71 6.60
N SER A 549 -3.59 -11.48 6.01
CA SER A 549 -2.20 -11.05 5.80
C SER A 549 -2.02 -10.33 4.47
N ASN A 550 -1.76 -9.03 4.48
CA ASN A 550 -1.33 -8.27 3.30
C ASN A 550 0.19 -8.05 3.38
N LEU A 551 0.95 -8.79 2.57
CA LEU A 551 2.40 -8.68 2.51
C LEU A 551 2.82 -7.79 1.35
N LYS A 552 3.42 -6.65 1.67
CA LYS A 552 4.15 -5.82 0.72
C LYS A 552 5.65 -6.10 0.79
N VAL A 553 6.22 -6.63 -0.28
CA VAL A 553 7.67 -6.77 -0.47
C VAL A 553 8.19 -5.62 -1.33
N THR A 554 9.11 -4.82 -0.81
CA THR A 554 9.82 -3.80 -1.59
C THR A 554 11.27 -4.21 -1.77
N TRP A 555 11.67 -4.53 -3.00
CA TRP A 555 13.02 -4.99 -3.33
C TRP A 555 13.80 -3.89 -4.03
N THR A 556 14.83 -3.35 -3.38
CA THR A 556 15.59 -2.21 -3.90
C THR A 556 17.00 -2.62 -4.32
N ASN A 557 17.24 -2.68 -5.63
CA ASN A 557 18.57 -2.95 -6.18
C ASN A 557 19.31 -1.68 -6.63
N ASN A 558 20.29 -1.26 -5.83
CA ASN A 558 21.18 -0.13 -6.14
C ASN A 558 22.59 -0.58 -6.56
N LYS A 559 22.79 -1.85 -6.93
CA LYS A 559 24.07 -2.38 -7.42
C LYS A 559 23.89 -3.15 -8.74
N ALA A 560 24.83 -2.99 -9.66
CA ALA A 560 24.75 -3.65 -10.96
C ALA A 560 24.84 -5.17 -10.86
N ASN A 561 23.97 -5.89 -11.57
CA ASN A 561 23.96 -7.35 -11.75
C ASN A 561 23.62 -8.15 -10.47
N ASP A 562 22.52 -7.83 -9.80
CA ASP A 562 22.07 -8.57 -8.61
C ASP A 562 21.27 -9.83 -9.01
N GLU A 563 21.75 -11.01 -8.62
CA GLU A 563 21.04 -12.27 -8.76
C GLU A 563 20.32 -12.56 -7.43
N ALA A 564 19.07 -12.14 -7.34
CA ALA A 564 18.20 -12.24 -6.17
C ALA A 564 17.71 -13.67 -5.88
N GLY A 565 18.15 -14.67 -6.66
CA GLY A 565 17.76 -16.06 -6.45
C GLY A 565 16.27 -16.31 -6.69
N ALA A 566 15.67 -17.20 -5.91
CA ALA A 566 14.25 -17.56 -5.99
C ALA A 566 13.49 -17.06 -4.76
N LEU A 567 12.20 -16.73 -4.93
CA LEU A 567 11.33 -16.25 -3.86
C LEU A 567 10.16 -17.22 -3.62
N GLY A 568 10.11 -17.81 -2.44
CA GLY A 568 9.01 -18.63 -1.96
C GLY A 568 8.13 -17.88 -0.96
N VAL A 569 6.84 -17.81 -1.22
CA VAL A 569 5.86 -17.15 -0.35
C VAL A 569 4.72 -18.12 -0.02
N LYS A 570 4.45 -18.30 1.28
CA LYS A 570 3.44 -19.26 1.75
C LYS A 570 2.43 -18.58 2.66
N ARG A 571 1.13 -18.88 2.43
CA ARG A 571 0.00 -18.45 3.27
C ARG A 571 -0.13 -16.92 3.46
N ALA A 572 0.33 -16.12 2.49
CA ALA A 572 0.00 -14.69 2.43
C ALA A 572 -1.42 -14.53 1.86
N GLY A 573 -2.26 -13.64 2.41
CA GLY A 573 -3.63 -13.36 1.92
C GLY A 573 -3.67 -12.36 0.75
N GLU A 574 -2.75 -11.41 0.71
CA GLU A 574 -2.48 -10.54 -0.45
C GLU A 574 -0.96 -10.41 -0.57
N PHE A 575 -0.45 -10.42 -1.80
CA PHE A 575 0.98 -10.27 -2.08
C PHE A 575 1.23 -9.14 -3.06
N HIS A 576 1.93 -8.12 -2.58
CA HIS A 576 2.31 -6.94 -3.36
C HIS A 576 3.82 -6.88 -3.45
N PHE A 577 4.37 -6.95 -4.66
CA PHE A 577 5.80 -6.85 -4.91
C PHE A 577 6.14 -5.54 -5.62
N GLU A 578 7.11 -4.79 -5.10
CA GLU A 578 7.59 -3.55 -5.70
C GLU A 578 9.11 -3.63 -5.91
N SER A 579 9.55 -3.74 -7.17
CA SER A 579 10.96 -3.59 -7.56
C SER A 579 11.34 -2.12 -7.65
N LYS A 580 12.53 -1.76 -7.14
CA LYS A 580 13.11 -0.42 -7.17
C LYS A 580 14.60 -0.47 -7.48
N GLY A 581 15.13 0.68 -7.89
CA GLY A 581 16.56 0.91 -7.99
C GLY A 581 17.01 1.34 -9.39
N GLN A 582 18.33 1.43 -9.59
CA GLN A 582 18.92 1.85 -10.86
C GLN A 582 19.39 0.68 -11.73
N PHE A 583 19.34 -0.55 -11.22
CA PHE A 583 19.92 -1.73 -11.86
C PHE A 583 18.96 -2.91 -11.85
N ASP A 584 19.10 -3.78 -12.85
CA ASP A 584 18.23 -4.94 -13.03
C ASP A 584 18.34 -5.90 -11.84
N THR A 585 17.19 -6.48 -11.48
CA THR A 585 17.06 -7.49 -10.43
C THR A 585 16.66 -8.81 -11.09
N TYR A 586 17.54 -9.81 -10.98
CA TYR A 586 17.34 -11.12 -11.61
C TYR A 586 16.86 -12.15 -10.58
N PHE A 587 15.62 -12.61 -10.70
CA PHE A 587 15.11 -13.77 -9.97
C PHE A 587 15.33 -15.05 -10.78
N THR A 588 16.21 -15.91 -10.29
CA THR A 588 16.64 -17.16 -10.92
C THR A 588 15.87 -18.37 -10.36
N ASN A 589 15.85 -19.49 -11.08
CA ASN A 589 15.26 -20.73 -10.58
C ASN A 589 16.26 -21.51 -9.69
N LYS A 590 16.31 -21.13 -8.41
CA LYS A 590 17.07 -21.83 -7.34
C LYS A 590 16.17 -22.55 -6.34
N GLY A 591 14.88 -22.70 -6.66
CA GLY A 591 13.88 -23.31 -5.79
C GLY A 591 14.07 -24.82 -5.58
N PRO A 592 13.50 -25.39 -4.50
CA PRO A 592 13.55 -26.83 -4.23
C PRO A 592 12.68 -27.66 -5.18
N ASP A 593 11.69 -27.03 -5.83
CA ASP A 593 10.89 -27.65 -6.90
C ASP A 593 11.48 -27.21 -8.25
N LEU A 594 12.03 -28.17 -9.00
CA LEU A 594 12.75 -27.94 -10.27
C LEU A 594 11.79 -27.63 -11.45
N SER A 595 10.58 -27.19 -11.15
CA SER A 595 9.47 -26.96 -12.07
C SER A 595 9.72 -25.81 -13.06
N GLY A 596 10.73 -24.96 -12.83
CA GLY A 596 10.98 -23.77 -13.63
C GLY A 596 10.75 -22.45 -12.89
N ASP A 597 10.23 -22.50 -11.67
CA ASP A 597 9.76 -21.33 -10.93
C ASP A 597 10.89 -20.52 -10.30
N ALA A 598 10.96 -19.23 -10.64
CA ALA A 598 11.75 -18.26 -9.87
C ALA A 598 10.94 -17.80 -8.64
N TRP A 599 9.62 -17.64 -8.79
CA TRP A 599 8.72 -17.34 -7.70
C TRP A 599 7.74 -18.48 -7.48
N GLN A 600 7.62 -18.93 -6.24
CA GLN A 600 6.74 -20.03 -5.86
C GLN A 600 5.79 -19.57 -4.76
N PHE A 601 4.51 -19.59 -5.07
CA PHE A 601 3.45 -19.36 -4.11
C PHE A 601 2.87 -20.71 -3.66
N ASP A 602 2.65 -20.91 -2.35
CA ASP A 602 1.93 -22.09 -1.85
C ASP A 602 0.63 -21.63 -1.24
N ILE A 603 -0.34 -21.39 -2.12
CA ILE A 603 -1.67 -20.92 -1.78
C ILE A 603 -2.69 -22.08 -1.86
N SER A 604 -2.20 -23.30 -2.05
CA SER A 604 -3.02 -24.49 -2.34
C SER A 604 -3.79 -25.06 -1.13
N ASP A 605 -3.66 -24.46 0.06
CA ASP A 605 -4.34 -24.96 1.25
C ASP A 605 -5.83 -24.56 1.23
N ALA A 606 -6.68 -25.48 0.77
CA ALA A 606 -8.14 -25.36 0.73
C ALA A 606 -8.80 -25.11 2.11
N SER A 607 -8.04 -25.21 3.22
CA SER A 607 -8.51 -24.84 4.56
C SER A 607 -8.25 -23.37 4.94
N HIS A 608 -7.60 -22.60 4.07
CA HIS A 608 -7.26 -21.20 4.28
C HIS A 608 -7.98 -20.30 3.26
N PRO A 609 -8.37 -19.07 3.64
CA PRO A 609 -8.78 -18.06 2.68
C PRO A 609 -7.54 -17.66 1.86
N VAL A 610 -7.47 -18.32 0.72
CA VAL A 610 -6.62 -18.15 -0.46
C VAL A 610 -6.26 -16.69 -0.77
N THR A 611 -5.01 -16.47 -1.19
CA THR A 611 -4.46 -15.18 -1.62
C THR A 611 -5.31 -14.59 -2.73
N ARG A 612 -5.95 -13.44 -2.53
CA ARG A 612 -6.81 -12.84 -3.58
C ARG A 612 -5.99 -12.11 -4.63
N VAL A 613 -4.95 -11.39 -4.19
CA VAL A 613 -4.24 -10.41 -5.01
C VAL A 613 -2.77 -10.77 -5.16
N LEU A 614 -2.30 -10.78 -6.42
CA LEU A 614 -0.89 -10.70 -6.80
C LEU A 614 -0.64 -9.39 -7.57
N GLU A 615 -0.07 -8.40 -6.90
CA GLU A 615 0.34 -7.15 -7.53
C GLU A 615 1.87 -7.13 -7.71
N VAL A 616 2.34 -6.85 -8.92
CA VAL A 616 3.76 -6.71 -9.24
C VAL A 616 4.01 -5.37 -9.90
N VAL A 617 4.82 -4.54 -9.25
CA VAL A 617 5.16 -3.20 -9.73
C VAL A 617 6.68 -3.08 -9.91
N ASN A 618 7.13 -2.63 -11.07
CA ASN A 618 8.48 -2.11 -11.23
C ASN A 618 8.47 -0.57 -11.20
N SER A 619 9.02 0.00 -10.14
CA SER A 619 9.14 1.45 -9.94
C SER A 619 10.58 1.95 -10.09
N GLY A 620 11.51 1.07 -10.49
CA GLY A 620 12.92 1.39 -10.73
C GLY A 620 13.24 1.62 -12.20
N LYS A 621 14.45 2.09 -12.47
CA LYS A 621 14.99 2.19 -13.83
C LYS A 621 15.61 0.90 -14.35
N GLY A 622 15.93 -0.02 -13.44
CA GLY A 622 16.45 -1.33 -13.79
C GLY A 622 15.32 -2.34 -13.92
N ASP A 623 15.55 -3.36 -14.74
CA ASP A 623 14.52 -4.33 -15.09
C ASP A 623 14.24 -5.31 -13.96
N LEU A 624 12.98 -5.71 -13.80
CA LEU A 624 12.59 -6.86 -12.99
C LEU A 624 12.56 -8.09 -13.90
N VAL A 625 13.54 -8.98 -13.74
CA VAL A 625 13.74 -10.12 -14.64
C VAL A 625 13.57 -11.42 -13.88
N LEU A 626 12.50 -12.16 -14.13
CA LEU A 626 12.38 -13.55 -13.70
C LEU A 626 13.09 -14.40 -14.74
N GLY A 627 14.40 -14.57 -14.60
CA GLY A 627 15.25 -15.19 -15.62
C GLY A 627 16.72 -15.21 -15.24
N ASN A 628 17.52 -15.94 -16.02
CA ASN A 628 18.97 -15.87 -15.88
C ASN A 628 19.49 -14.51 -16.34
N LYS A 629 20.62 -14.09 -15.79
CA LYS A 629 21.29 -12.85 -16.19
C LYS A 629 21.52 -12.76 -17.70
N GLY A 630 21.13 -11.64 -18.30
CA GLY A 630 21.23 -11.40 -19.74
C GLY A 630 20.15 -12.09 -20.57
N ALA A 631 19.07 -12.56 -19.95
CA ALA A 631 17.86 -12.94 -20.65
C ALA A 631 17.18 -11.67 -21.21
N TYR A 632 16.91 -11.67 -22.51
CA TYR A 632 16.21 -10.60 -23.20
C TYR A 632 15.13 -11.21 -24.10
N PRO A 633 13.94 -10.60 -24.19
CA PRO A 633 12.95 -11.02 -25.16
C PRO A 633 13.51 -10.84 -26.58
N SER A 634 13.21 -11.78 -27.47
CA SER A 634 13.61 -11.69 -28.88
C SER A 634 12.42 -11.97 -29.77
N PHE A 635 12.13 -11.09 -30.72
CA PHE A 635 10.98 -11.25 -31.63
C PHE A 635 11.24 -12.38 -32.62
N ASN A 636 10.34 -13.37 -32.69
CA ASN A 636 10.48 -14.49 -33.61
C ASN A 636 9.77 -14.22 -34.94
N TYR A 637 10.54 -13.98 -36.00
CA TYR A 637 10.05 -13.76 -37.37
C TYR A 637 9.77 -15.07 -38.15
N SER A 638 9.89 -16.25 -37.54
CA SER A 638 9.82 -17.54 -38.25
C SER A 638 8.41 -18.07 -38.52
N GLY A 639 7.41 -17.20 -38.69
CA GLY A 639 6.04 -17.55 -39.11
C GLY A 639 4.96 -17.45 -38.03
N ASP A 640 5.31 -17.43 -36.75
CA ASP A 640 4.31 -17.47 -35.65
C ASP A 640 4.11 -16.12 -34.92
N TYR A 641 4.82 -15.04 -35.31
CA TYR A 641 4.69 -13.64 -34.83
C TYR A 641 4.46 -13.48 -33.31
N TYR A 642 5.43 -13.88 -32.47
CA TYR A 642 5.43 -13.59 -31.02
C TYR A 642 6.85 -13.40 -30.46
N TYR A 643 6.96 -12.88 -29.22
CA TYR A 643 8.25 -12.72 -28.53
C TYR A 643 8.73 -14.03 -27.90
N TYR A 644 9.87 -14.54 -28.33
CA TYR A 644 10.51 -15.70 -27.72
C TYR A 644 11.20 -15.32 -26.40
N MET A 645 10.74 -15.96 -25.31
CA MET A 645 11.24 -15.75 -23.94
C MET A 645 12.04 -16.97 -23.43
N GLY A 646 12.98 -17.46 -24.23
CA GLY A 646 13.90 -18.53 -23.80
C GLY A 646 14.95 -18.02 -22.81
N GLY A 647 15.07 -18.68 -21.65
CA GLY A 647 16.02 -18.31 -20.58
C GLY A 647 15.41 -17.55 -19.40
N PHE A 648 14.11 -17.24 -19.48
CA PHE A 648 13.28 -16.74 -18.38
C PHE A 648 12.71 -17.89 -17.54
N ASN A 649 12.24 -17.56 -16.34
CA ASN A 649 11.69 -18.46 -15.34
C ASN A 649 10.21 -18.12 -15.06
N ASP A 650 9.55 -19.00 -14.33
CA ASP A 650 8.10 -18.98 -14.14
C ASP A 650 7.69 -18.39 -12.77
N ILE A 651 6.42 -18.00 -12.68
CA ILE A 651 5.68 -17.85 -11.43
C ILE A 651 4.76 -19.08 -11.26
N GLY A 652 4.88 -19.79 -10.15
CA GLY A 652 4.13 -21.03 -9.90
C GLY A 652 3.30 -21.02 -8.62
N GLY A 653 2.34 -21.94 -8.54
CA GLY A 653 1.53 -22.20 -7.35
C GLY A 653 0.47 -21.12 -7.01
N THR A 654 -0.07 -20.49 -8.05
CA THR A 654 -1.01 -19.36 -7.95
C THR A 654 -2.50 -19.76 -7.90
N ASN A 655 -2.84 -20.99 -7.47
CA ASN A 655 -4.16 -21.67 -7.61
C ASN A 655 -5.36 -21.00 -6.90
N ALA A 656 -5.16 -19.79 -6.45
CA ALA A 656 -5.91 -19.13 -5.42
C ALA A 656 -6.05 -17.64 -5.71
N VAL A 657 -5.15 -17.10 -6.54
CA VAL A 657 -5.09 -15.70 -6.95
C VAL A 657 -6.28 -15.44 -7.86
N THR A 658 -7.15 -14.52 -7.43
CA THR A 658 -8.33 -14.07 -8.19
C THR A 658 -8.00 -12.84 -9.03
N ASP A 659 -7.11 -11.97 -8.53
CA ASP A 659 -6.75 -10.71 -9.15
C ASP A 659 -5.23 -10.65 -9.33
N MET A 660 -4.77 -10.42 -10.56
CA MET A 660 -3.35 -10.35 -10.87
C MET A 660 -3.05 -9.10 -11.70
N SER A 661 -2.11 -8.28 -11.24
CA SER A 661 -1.78 -7.02 -11.91
C SER A 661 -0.27 -6.79 -12.04
N PHE A 662 0.18 -6.38 -13.22
CA PHE A 662 1.57 -5.99 -13.50
C PHE A 662 1.67 -4.54 -13.92
N GLN A 663 2.61 -3.77 -13.36
CA GLN A 663 2.73 -2.35 -13.67
C GLN A 663 4.18 -1.85 -13.72
N THR A 664 4.55 -1.07 -14.74
CA THR A 664 5.79 -0.27 -14.76
C THR A 664 5.48 1.20 -14.44
N LYS A 665 6.33 1.85 -13.62
CA LYS A 665 6.18 3.27 -13.20
C LYS A 665 7.38 4.15 -13.56
N ASP A 666 8.46 3.58 -14.07
CA ASP A 666 9.66 4.27 -14.57
C ASP A 666 10.17 3.52 -15.81
N THR A 667 11.45 3.65 -16.19
CA THR A 667 12.02 3.05 -17.42
C THR A 667 12.37 1.57 -17.33
N GLY A 668 12.26 0.93 -16.15
CA GLY A 668 12.62 -0.48 -15.98
C GLY A 668 11.49 -1.42 -16.37
N ASP A 669 11.85 -2.53 -17.02
CA ASP A 669 10.90 -3.48 -17.58
C ASP A 669 10.42 -4.53 -16.56
N ILE A 670 9.39 -5.29 -16.90
CA ILE A 670 8.99 -6.54 -16.22
C ILE A 670 9.05 -7.68 -17.24
N LEU A 671 9.88 -8.69 -16.97
CA LEU A 671 10.12 -9.79 -17.90
C LEU A 671 9.97 -11.15 -17.19
N LEU A 672 9.04 -12.00 -17.64
CA LEU A 672 8.86 -13.36 -17.11
C LEU A 672 8.37 -14.34 -18.18
N ARG A 673 8.58 -15.65 -17.95
CA ARG A 673 8.15 -16.69 -18.88
C ARG A 673 6.67 -17.05 -18.67
N ASP A 674 6.39 -17.99 -17.78
CA ASP A 674 5.04 -18.52 -17.62
C ASP A 674 4.48 -18.24 -16.22
N ILE A 675 3.20 -17.90 -16.14
CA ILE A 675 2.42 -17.85 -14.90
C ILE A 675 1.52 -19.08 -14.87
N ARG A 676 1.80 -19.98 -13.94
CA ARG A 676 1.20 -21.31 -13.89
C ARG A 676 0.27 -21.44 -12.70
N ASN A 677 -0.61 -22.44 -12.78
CA ASN A 677 -1.50 -22.84 -11.69
C ASN A 677 -2.50 -21.72 -11.37
N VAL A 678 -3.21 -21.17 -12.37
CA VAL A 678 -4.07 -19.97 -12.25
C VAL A 678 -5.57 -20.29 -12.26
N ASP A 679 -6.00 -21.44 -11.74
CA ASP A 679 -7.37 -21.93 -11.89
C ASP A 679 -8.45 -21.03 -11.28
N ALA A 680 -8.10 -20.24 -10.25
CA ALA A 680 -8.96 -19.27 -9.56
C ALA A 680 -8.95 -17.85 -10.16
N LEU A 681 -8.14 -17.58 -11.19
CA LEU A 681 -7.96 -16.23 -11.74
C LEU A 681 -9.26 -15.72 -12.37
N GLU A 682 -9.72 -14.56 -11.90
CA GLU A 682 -10.90 -13.82 -12.38
C GLU A 682 -10.48 -12.57 -13.16
N ARG A 683 -9.42 -11.87 -12.74
CA ARG A 683 -8.96 -10.62 -13.35
C ARG A 683 -7.47 -10.62 -13.63
N PHE A 684 -7.10 -10.26 -14.86
CA PHE A 684 -5.73 -10.13 -15.28
C PHE A 684 -5.45 -8.76 -15.90
N ASP A 685 -4.57 -8.00 -15.26
CA ASP A 685 -4.20 -6.64 -15.64
C ASP A 685 -2.69 -6.54 -15.95
N ALA A 686 -2.31 -5.89 -17.04
CA ALA A 686 -0.93 -5.52 -17.31
C ALA A 686 -0.86 -4.11 -17.91
N HIS A 687 -0.17 -3.21 -17.21
CA HIS A 687 -0.17 -1.79 -17.54
C HIS A 687 1.26 -1.23 -17.55
N ALA A 688 1.84 -1.05 -18.73
CA ALA A 688 3.05 -0.25 -18.86
C ALA A 688 2.66 1.25 -18.72
N THR A 689 2.79 1.84 -17.53
CA THR A 689 2.30 3.22 -17.27
C THR A 689 3.36 4.31 -17.42
N ALA A 690 4.60 3.93 -17.75
CA ALA A 690 5.74 4.79 -18.06
C ALA A 690 6.52 4.20 -19.25
N SER A 691 7.78 4.58 -19.48
CA SER A 691 8.58 4.08 -20.61
C SER A 691 9.14 2.66 -20.44
N GLY A 692 8.87 1.97 -19.33
CA GLY A 692 9.29 0.57 -19.12
C GLY A 692 8.26 -0.41 -19.70
N ASP A 693 8.75 -1.50 -20.26
CA ASP A 693 7.97 -2.50 -20.97
C ASP A 693 7.54 -3.68 -20.07
N ILE A 694 6.50 -4.40 -20.47
CA ILE A 694 6.04 -5.63 -19.82
C ILE A 694 6.03 -6.75 -20.85
N PHE A 695 6.77 -7.83 -20.58
CA PHE A 695 6.78 -9.05 -21.40
C PHE A 695 6.44 -10.27 -20.55
N ILE A 696 5.31 -10.89 -20.87
CA ILE A 696 4.82 -12.13 -20.27
C ILE A 696 4.61 -13.14 -21.40
N ASN A 697 5.29 -14.29 -21.34
CA ASN A 697 5.11 -15.30 -22.37
C ASN A 697 3.75 -16.01 -22.22
N SER A 698 3.39 -16.47 -21.03
CA SER A 698 2.08 -17.10 -20.88
C SER A 698 1.42 -16.98 -19.51
N VAL A 699 0.09 -17.01 -19.52
CA VAL A 699 -0.76 -17.08 -18.34
C VAL A 699 -1.70 -18.28 -18.50
N GLY A 700 -1.59 -19.25 -17.59
CA GLY A 700 -2.44 -20.45 -17.62
C GLY A 700 -2.11 -21.44 -18.74
N LEU A 701 -0.87 -21.43 -19.25
CA LEU A 701 -0.40 -22.45 -20.18
C LEU A 701 0.46 -23.53 -19.54
N GLY A 702 0.12 -24.78 -19.88
CA GLY A 702 0.99 -25.94 -19.74
C GLY A 702 1.61 -26.35 -21.07
N LEU A 703 2.41 -25.49 -21.71
CA LEU A 703 3.13 -25.90 -22.93
C LEU A 703 4.40 -26.68 -22.59
N ALA A 704 4.28 -28.00 -22.68
CA ALA A 704 5.39 -28.84 -23.06
C ALA A 704 5.63 -28.70 -24.57
N LEU A 705 6.51 -27.78 -24.98
CA LEU A 705 7.21 -27.90 -26.26
C LEU A 705 8.15 -29.14 -26.18
N GLY A 706 7.58 -30.36 -26.26
CA GLY A 706 8.31 -31.62 -26.41
C GLY A 706 8.27 -32.66 -25.28
N PHE A 707 7.46 -32.50 -24.23
CA PHE A 707 7.32 -33.51 -23.17
C PHE A 707 5.88 -34.03 -23.06
N ASN A 708 5.69 -35.32 -23.39
CA ASN A 708 4.40 -36.02 -23.33
C ASN A 708 3.91 -36.27 -21.89
N ASN A 709 3.43 -35.24 -21.18
CA ASN A 709 2.52 -35.46 -20.03
C ASN A 709 1.75 -34.17 -19.66
N PRO A 710 0.51 -33.96 -20.13
CA PRO A 710 -0.30 -32.83 -19.70
C PRO A 710 -0.81 -33.10 -18.27
N ALA A 711 -0.43 -32.26 -17.30
CA ALA A 711 -1.22 -32.13 -16.09
C ALA A 711 -2.54 -31.41 -16.48
N PRO A 712 -3.73 -31.97 -16.20
CA PRO A 712 -5.00 -31.46 -16.75
C PRO A 712 -5.57 -30.16 -16.12
N PHE A 713 -4.81 -29.31 -15.41
CA PHE A 713 -5.43 -28.43 -14.39
C PHE A 713 -5.03 -26.94 -14.34
N ASP A 714 -4.19 -26.40 -15.23
CA ASP A 714 -3.55 -25.09 -14.94
C ASP A 714 -4.13 -23.85 -15.67
N ALA A 715 -5.30 -23.95 -16.33
CA ALA A 715 -5.93 -22.83 -17.05
C ALA A 715 -6.81 -21.95 -16.14
N ALA A 716 -6.91 -20.65 -16.42
CA ALA A 716 -7.76 -19.68 -15.74
C ALA A 716 -9.24 -19.90 -16.09
N ARG A 717 -9.92 -20.76 -15.32
CA ARG A 717 -11.28 -21.22 -15.61
C ARG A 717 -12.36 -20.19 -15.30
N TYR A 718 -12.08 -19.24 -14.42
CA TYR A 718 -13.01 -18.21 -13.95
C TYR A 718 -12.67 -16.82 -14.49
N LEU A 719 -11.79 -16.73 -15.49
CA LEU A 719 -11.35 -15.46 -16.06
C LEU A 719 -12.55 -14.66 -16.58
N ASP A 720 -12.72 -13.45 -16.06
CA ASP A 720 -13.85 -12.54 -16.30
C ASP A 720 -13.39 -11.22 -16.95
N GLU A 721 -12.24 -10.69 -16.53
CA GLU A 721 -11.68 -9.43 -17.05
C GLU A 721 -10.21 -9.59 -17.48
N VAL A 722 -9.86 -9.04 -18.66
CA VAL A 722 -8.48 -8.92 -19.13
C VAL A 722 -8.23 -7.49 -19.59
N HIS A 723 -7.31 -6.77 -18.94
CA HIS A 723 -6.92 -5.43 -19.36
C HIS A 723 -5.43 -5.31 -19.61
N LEU A 724 -5.06 -4.96 -20.83
CA LEU A 724 -3.69 -4.66 -21.20
C LEU A 724 -3.61 -3.22 -21.69
N SER A 725 -2.60 -2.47 -21.24
CA SER A 725 -2.41 -1.11 -21.75
C SER A 725 -0.95 -0.66 -21.77
N SER A 726 -0.59 0.14 -22.77
CA SER A 726 0.74 0.73 -22.89
C SER A 726 0.69 2.25 -22.95
N ALA A 727 1.48 2.90 -22.11
CA ALA A 727 1.73 4.33 -22.16
C ALA A 727 2.67 4.69 -23.32
N GLN A 728 2.78 5.98 -23.63
CA GLN A 728 3.58 6.45 -24.77
C GLN A 728 5.02 5.91 -24.74
N GLY A 729 5.45 5.28 -25.83
CA GLY A 729 6.80 4.77 -25.98
C GLY A 729 7.11 3.45 -25.24
N SER A 730 6.09 2.72 -24.78
CA SER A 730 6.24 1.45 -24.06
C SER A 730 5.54 0.28 -24.76
N THR A 731 5.87 -0.94 -24.36
CA THR A 731 5.31 -2.19 -24.86
C THR A 731 4.70 -2.99 -23.72
N THR A 732 3.46 -3.43 -23.87
CA THR A 732 2.83 -4.44 -23.00
C THR A 732 2.50 -5.63 -23.87
N ASN A 733 3.24 -6.71 -23.71
CA ASN A 733 3.11 -7.90 -24.53
C ASN A 733 2.85 -9.14 -23.67
N VAL A 734 1.67 -9.72 -23.84
CA VAL A 734 1.28 -11.01 -23.28
C VAL A 734 1.10 -11.96 -24.45
N ASN A 735 2.01 -12.93 -24.65
CA ASN A 735 1.88 -13.78 -25.83
C ASN A 735 0.65 -14.67 -25.73
N ILE A 736 0.36 -15.26 -24.57
CA ILE A 736 -0.68 -16.27 -24.47
C ILE A 736 -1.46 -16.23 -23.15
N ILE A 737 -2.79 -16.31 -23.23
CA ILE A 737 -3.68 -16.61 -22.10
C ILE A 737 -4.51 -17.85 -22.47
N ASN A 738 -4.46 -18.91 -21.66
CA ASN A 738 -5.32 -20.12 -21.78
C ASN A 738 -5.28 -20.95 -23.12
N ALA A 739 -4.34 -20.74 -24.05
CA ALA A 739 -4.28 -21.45 -25.35
C ALA A 739 -3.45 -22.76 -25.42
N LEU A 740 -4.04 -23.91 -25.78
CA LEU A 740 -3.29 -25.18 -25.98
C LEU A 740 -2.55 -25.24 -27.31
N GLY A 741 -1.34 -25.83 -27.30
CA GLY A 741 -0.63 -26.27 -28.52
C GLY A 741 -1.19 -27.55 -29.17
N ASP A 742 -2.12 -28.25 -28.50
CA ASP A 742 -2.89 -29.36 -29.08
C ASP A 742 -4.39 -29.04 -28.98
N LEU A 743 -4.90 -28.50 -30.09
CA LEU A 743 -6.26 -28.00 -30.28
C LEU A 743 -7.32 -29.11 -30.39
N THR A 744 -6.95 -30.37 -30.13
CA THR A 744 -7.85 -31.53 -30.30
C THR A 744 -8.60 -31.93 -29.01
N SER A 745 -8.31 -31.30 -27.87
CA SER A 745 -8.88 -31.66 -26.57
C SER A 745 -10.09 -30.79 -26.18
N PRO A 746 -11.32 -31.34 -26.09
CA PRO A 746 -12.55 -30.61 -25.72
C PRO A 746 -12.63 -30.24 -24.22
N VAL A 747 -11.51 -30.19 -23.51
CA VAL A 747 -11.48 -30.08 -22.03
C VAL A 747 -11.36 -28.62 -21.55
N LEU A 748 -10.94 -27.67 -22.39
CA LEU A 748 -10.86 -26.25 -22.03
C LEU A 748 -12.11 -25.42 -22.40
N SER A 749 -12.99 -25.95 -23.26
CA SER A 749 -14.23 -25.28 -23.70
C SER A 749 -15.36 -25.25 -22.65
N ASN A 750 -15.02 -25.42 -21.38
CA ASN A 750 -15.93 -25.19 -20.25
C ASN A 750 -15.55 -23.93 -19.44
N GLY A 751 -14.54 -23.16 -19.91
CA GLY A 751 -14.03 -21.96 -19.26
C GLY A 751 -15.00 -20.77 -19.33
N ALA A 752 -14.88 -19.86 -18.36
CA ALA A 752 -15.73 -18.71 -18.13
C ALA A 752 -16.06 -17.86 -19.36
N THR A 753 -17.24 -17.25 -19.32
CA THR A 753 -17.57 -16.07 -20.11
C THR A 753 -16.71 -14.92 -19.61
N ILE A 754 -15.86 -14.35 -20.48
CA ILE A 754 -15.12 -13.12 -20.17
C ILE A 754 -16.07 -11.95 -20.42
N SER A 755 -16.41 -11.21 -19.36
CA SER A 755 -17.25 -10.02 -19.48
C SER A 755 -16.57 -8.92 -20.28
N GLU A 756 -15.28 -8.68 -20.05
CA GLU A 756 -14.56 -7.56 -20.70
C GLU A 756 -13.10 -7.87 -21.03
N ILE A 757 -12.70 -7.57 -22.26
CA ILE A 757 -11.32 -7.46 -22.69
C ILE A 757 -11.05 -6.02 -23.10
N THR A 758 -10.03 -5.38 -22.52
CA THR A 758 -9.61 -4.03 -22.90
C THR A 758 -8.15 -4.04 -23.33
N LEU A 759 -7.87 -3.57 -24.54
CA LEU A 759 -6.51 -3.33 -25.05
C LEU A 759 -6.38 -1.84 -25.37
N ASP A 760 -5.46 -1.12 -24.72
CA ASP A 760 -5.26 0.32 -24.91
C ASP A 760 -3.79 0.66 -25.20
N ALA A 761 -3.50 1.14 -26.41
CA ALA A 761 -2.18 1.61 -26.80
C ALA A 761 -2.17 3.14 -27.00
N GLN A 762 -1.27 3.84 -26.32
CA GLN A 762 -1.02 5.28 -26.46
C GLN A 762 0.04 5.59 -27.54
N ASN A 763 0.25 6.85 -27.92
CA ASN A 763 1.13 7.21 -29.06
C ASN A 763 2.52 6.53 -29.00
N ASP A 764 3.01 6.00 -30.12
CA ASP A 764 4.32 5.33 -30.21
C ASP A 764 4.48 4.14 -29.24
N SER A 765 3.39 3.45 -28.88
CA SER A 765 3.39 2.29 -27.96
C SER A 765 2.77 1.04 -28.60
N GLU A 766 3.04 -0.12 -28.04
CA GLU A 766 2.52 -1.41 -28.51
C GLU A 766 1.79 -2.15 -27.38
N THR A 767 0.55 -2.63 -27.60
CA THR A 767 -0.17 -3.48 -26.64
C THR A 767 -0.63 -4.76 -27.32
N ASN A 768 -0.07 -5.90 -26.92
CA ASN A 768 -0.21 -7.16 -27.64
C ASN A 768 -0.79 -8.28 -26.76
N LEU A 769 -1.82 -8.96 -27.29
CA LEU A 769 -2.36 -10.23 -26.81
C LEU A 769 -2.43 -11.21 -27.96
N TRP A 770 -1.34 -11.94 -28.20
CA TRP A 770 -1.20 -12.76 -29.41
C TRP A 770 -2.16 -13.94 -29.45
N TYR A 771 -2.29 -14.69 -28.35
CA TYR A 771 -3.16 -15.87 -28.27
C TYR A 771 -4.07 -15.84 -27.04
N LEU A 772 -5.36 -16.11 -27.24
CA LEU A 772 -6.35 -16.21 -26.16
C LEU A 772 -7.22 -17.45 -26.35
N GLY A 773 -7.40 -18.25 -25.30
CA GLY A 773 -8.43 -19.29 -25.22
C GLY A 773 -9.52 -18.91 -24.21
N ALA A 774 -10.77 -18.79 -24.65
CA ALA A 774 -11.90 -18.44 -23.77
C ALA A 774 -13.18 -19.20 -24.14
N GLY A 775 -14.18 -19.21 -23.24
CA GLY A 775 -15.50 -19.78 -23.51
C GLY A 775 -16.32 -18.87 -24.42
N ASP A 776 -16.92 -17.84 -23.83
CA ASP A 776 -17.62 -16.73 -24.51
C ASP A 776 -16.93 -15.38 -24.14
N VAL A 777 -17.10 -14.34 -24.96
CA VAL A 777 -16.65 -12.95 -24.64
C VAL A 777 -17.82 -11.99 -24.86
N GLU A 778 -18.21 -11.21 -23.85
CA GLU A 778 -19.32 -10.25 -23.96
C GLU A 778 -18.89 -8.90 -24.56
N LYS A 779 -17.70 -8.42 -24.23
CA LYS A 779 -17.21 -7.12 -24.66
C LYS A 779 -15.70 -7.13 -24.88
N THR A 780 -15.29 -6.67 -26.05
CA THR A 780 -13.89 -6.39 -26.36
C THR A 780 -13.77 -4.92 -26.78
N THR A 781 -12.95 -4.17 -26.07
CA THR A 781 -12.63 -2.76 -26.35
C THR A 781 -11.16 -2.66 -26.74
N ILE A 782 -10.89 -2.13 -27.93
CA ILE A 782 -9.55 -1.84 -28.42
C ILE A 782 -9.46 -0.33 -28.67
N THR A 783 -8.48 0.32 -28.05
CA THR A 783 -8.19 1.73 -28.26
C THR A 783 -6.76 1.87 -28.75
N VAL A 784 -6.58 2.49 -29.91
CA VAL A 784 -5.27 2.63 -30.54
C VAL A 784 -5.02 4.10 -30.87
N ALA A 785 -4.20 4.79 -30.08
CA ALA A 785 -3.84 6.18 -30.32
C ALA A 785 -2.95 6.34 -31.56
N ASN A 786 -2.75 7.59 -32.01
CA ASN A 786 -2.00 7.88 -33.24
C ASN A 786 -0.53 7.41 -33.13
N GLY A 787 -0.07 6.60 -34.09
CA GLY A 787 1.28 6.03 -34.08
C GLY A 787 1.49 4.87 -33.10
N ALA A 788 0.43 4.39 -32.45
CA ALA A 788 0.46 3.19 -31.61
C ALA A 788 0.06 1.95 -32.41
N SER A 789 0.37 0.75 -31.90
CA SER A 789 -0.18 -0.50 -32.40
C SER A 789 -0.79 -1.38 -31.30
N VAL A 790 -1.80 -2.15 -31.69
CA VAL A 790 -2.32 -3.26 -30.90
C VAL A 790 -2.19 -4.54 -31.72
N GLY A 791 -1.49 -5.53 -31.17
CA GLY A 791 -1.30 -6.84 -31.81
C GLY A 791 -2.23 -7.90 -31.24
N VAL A 792 -2.98 -8.56 -32.11
CA VAL A 792 -3.82 -9.72 -31.79
C VAL A 792 -3.55 -10.73 -32.90
N ASN A 793 -3.25 -12.01 -32.62
CA ASN A 793 -3.00 -13.02 -33.67
C ASN A 793 -4.08 -14.10 -33.72
N THR A 794 -4.26 -14.92 -32.69
CA THR A 794 -5.29 -15.98 -32.70
C THR A 794 -6.08 -16.04 -31.40
N TRP A 795 -7.38 -15.71 -31.45
CA TRP A 795 -8.28 -15.84 -30.30
C TRP A 795 -9.30 -16.96 -30.55
N ILE A 796 -9.25 -18.01 -29.73
CA ILE A 796 -10.10 -19.21 -29.84
C ILE A 796 -11.20 -19.14 -28.80
N LEU A 797 -12.43 -18.97 -29.26
CA LEU A 797 -13.63 -18.90 -28.42
C LEU A 797 -14.42 -20.20 -28.56
N ALA A 798 -14.64 -20.90 -27.45
CA ALA A 798 -15.26 -22.22 -27.43
C ALA A 798 -16.60 -22.21 -26.69
N ASN A 799 -17.67 -21.91 -27.43
CA ASN A 799 -19.02 -21.77 -26.89
C ASN A 799 -19.56 -23.11 -26.36
N ASN A 800 -20.14 -23.08 -25.16
CA ASN A 800 -20.88 -24.21 -24.61
C ASN A 800 -22.36 -24.07 -24.98
N ILE A 801 -22.84 -24.94 -25.88
CA ILE A 801 -24.20 -24.92 -26.50
C ILE A 801 -25.36 -24.85 -25.47
N SER A 802 -25.08 -25.11 -24.19
CA SER A 802 -26.03 -25.08 -23.08
C SER A 802 -26.11 -23.78 -22.25
N GLN A 803 -25.24 -22.77 -22.45
CA GLN A 803 -25.22 -21.56 -21.61
C GLN A 803 -26.06 -20.37 -22.12
N GLY A 804 -26.69 -20.49 -23.29
CA GLY A 804 -27.46 -19.38 -23.89
C GLY A 804 -26.57 -18.45 -24.70
N SER A 805 -27.14 -17.89 -25.77
CA SER A 805 -26.45 -17.03 -26.73
C SER A 805 -26.06 -15.70 -26.09
N SER A 806 -24.82 -15.56 -25.60
CA SER A 806 -24.25 -14.25 -25.30
C SER A 806 -23.91 -13.55 -26.63
N LEU A 807 -24.35 -12.30 -26.78
CA LEU A 807 -24.13 -11.49 -27.97
C LEU A 807 -22.96 -10.54 -27.67
N GLY A 808 -21.73 -10.95 -28.01
CA GLY A 808 -20.55 -10.13 -27.74
C GLY A 808 -20.42 -8.92 -28.67
N THR A 809 -19.70 -7.89 -28.21
CA THR A 809 -19.40 -6.67 -28.97
C THR A 809 -17.88 -6.45 -29.07
N LEU A 810 -17.39 -6.11 -30.25
CA LEU A 810 -16.00 -5.67 -30.48
C LEU A 810 -16.04 -4.20 -30.93
N THR A 811 -15.38 -3.33 -30.18
CA THR A 811 -15.20 -1.93 -30.54
C THR A 811 -13.71 -1.63 -30.61
N ALA A 812 -13.21 -1.32 -31.79
CA ALA A 812 -11.87 -0.80 -32.01
C ALA A 812 -11.94 0.67 -32.47
N SER A 813 -11.13 1.54 -31.87
CA SER A 813 -11.18 2.98 -32.17
C SER A 813 -9.84 3.68 -31.93
N GLY A 814 -9.70 4.90 -32.47
CA GLY A 814 -8.44 5.68 -32.39
C GLY A 814 -7.67 5.66 -33.71
N ALA A 815 -6.54 6.36 -33.85
CA ALA A 815 -5.85 6.60 -35.13
C ALA A 815 -4.57 5.76 -35.37
N GLY A 816 -4.35 4.69 -34.60
CA GLY A 816 -3.17 3.81 -34.75
C GLY A 816 -3.41 2.62 -35.67
N VAL A 817 -2.61 1.56 -35.48
CA VAL A 817 -2.61 0.32 -36.27
C VAL A 817 -3.12 -0.85 -35.41
N LEU A 818 -4.07 -1.61 -35.95
CA LEU A 818 -4.40 -2.94 -35.42
C LEU A 818 -3.63 -3.97 -36.27
N GLU A 819 -2.66 -4.66 -35.68
CA GLU A 819 -1.84 -5.66 -36.37
C GLU A 819 -2.57 -7.01 -36.46
N GLU A 820 -2.39 -7.71 -37.60
CA GLU A 820 -3.16 -8.86 -38.09
C GLU A 820 -3.47 -9.95 -37.04
N GLY A 821 -4.76 -10.30 -36.92
CA GLY A 821 -5.22 -11.48 -36.17
C GLY A 821 -6.52 -12.11 -36.67
N ASP A 822 -6.52 -13.45 -36.64
CA ASP A 822 -7.66 -14.32 -36.82
C ASP A 822 -8.39 -14.52 -35.47
N PHE A 823 -9.61 -14.04 -35.37
CA PHE A 823 -10.54 -14.57 -34.36
C PHE A 823 -11.06 -15.92 -34.88
N GLN A 824 -11.33 -16.94 -34.04
CA GLN A 824 -11.81 -18.27 -34.48
C GLN A 824 -12.76 -18.91 -33.43
N SER A 825 -13.76 -19.74 -33.80
CA SER A 825 -14.62 -20.46 -32.82
C SER A 825 -14.92 -21.94 -33.14
N SER A 826 -14.65 -22.88 -32.23
CA SER A 826 -14.65 -24.30 -32.61
C SER A 826 -16.02 -25.01 -32.59
N TYR A 827 -16.42 -25.74 -33.66
CA TYR A 827 -17.31 -26.92 -33.54
C TYR A 827 -17.01 -28.06 -34.55
N GLN A 828 -16.78 -29.25 -33.98
CA GLN A 828 -16.85 -30.64 -34.50
C GLN A 828 -15.64 -31.27 -35.22
N GLY A 829 -14.96 -32.15 -34.47
CA GLY A 829 -15.22 -33.58 -34.62
C GLY A 829 -14.93 -34.22 -35.98
N GLY A 830 -13.65 -34.45 -36.27
CA GLY A 830 -13.24 -35.52 -37.17
C GLY A 830 -12.21 -35.17 -38.24
N GLY A 831 -10.97 -34.89 -37.82
CA GLY A 831 -9.77 -35.12 -38.62
C GLY A 831 -9.63 -34.33 -39.93
N GLY A 832 -8.99 -33.16 -39.85
CA GLY A 832 -8.50 -32.42 -41.02
C GLY A 832 -8.63 -30.92 -40.82
N HIS A 833 -7.52 -30.31 -40.38
CA HIS A 833 -7.22 -28.89 -40.24
C HIS A 833 -8.03 -27.95 -41.15
N TRP A 834 -8.99 -27.21 -40.58
CA TRP A 834 -9.37 -25.82 -40.90
C TRP A 834 -10.09 -25.24 -39.67
N PHE A 835 -9.81 -23.98 -39.35
CA PHE A 835 -10.22 -23.29 -38.14
C PHE A 835 -11.50 -22.49 -38.42
N THR A 836 -12.61 -23.04 -37.99
CA THR A 836 -13.95 -22.52 -38.24
C THR A 836 -14.37 -21.57 -37.12
N PHE A 837 -15.37 -20.70 -37.33
CA PHE A 837 -16.20 -20.12 -36.26
C PHE A 837 -17.58 -20.81 -36.17
N ALA A 838 -17.81 -21.59 -35.14
CA ALA A 838 -19.14 -21.94 -34.67
C ALA A 838 -19.78 -20.76 -33.92
N ASN A 839 -20.62 -20.03 -34.65
CA ASN A 839 -21.87 -19.41 -34.20
C ASN A 839 -21.82 -18.42 -32.99
N GLN A 840 -22.04 -17.13 -33.27
CA GLN A 840 -22.59 -16.05 -32.43
C GLN A 840 -21.72 -15.26 -31.43
N ALA A 841 -20.39 -15.42 -31.36
CA ALA A 841 -19.60 -14.74 -30.31
C ALA A 841 -19.53 -13.20 -30.44
N ILE A 842 -19.37 -12.62 -31.64
CA ILE A 842 -19.24 -11.16 -31.82
C ILE A 842 -20.20 -10.68 -32.90
N LYS A 843 -21.31 -10.05 -32.50
CA LYS A 843 -22.38 -9.62 -33.42
C LYS A 843 -22.16 -8.22 -34.00
N THR A 844 -21.38 -7.38 -33.32
CA THR A 844 -21.12 -6.00 -33.74
C THR A 844 -19.64 -5.73 -33.67
N GLN A 845 -19.07 -5.31 -34.80
CA GLN A 845 -17.68 -4.90 -34.94
C GLN A 845 -17.65 -3.44 -35.41
N ASN A 846 -17.12 -2.56 -34.59
CA ASN A 846 -16.99 -1.14 -34.94
C ASN A 846 -15.53 -0.73 -34.95
N TYR A 847 -15.01 -0.30 -36.10
CA TYR A 847 -13.62 0.12 -36.32
C TYR A 847 -13.47 1.64 -36.49
N SER A 848 -14.51 2.41 -36.12
CA SER A 848 -14.57 3.85 -36.34
C SER A 848 -13.37 4.59 -35.75
N GLY A 849 -12.46 5.07 -36.61
CA GLY A 849 -11.36 5.97 -36.26
C GLY A 849 -9.97 5.52 -36.70
N LEU A 850 -9.77 4.24 -36.99
CA LEU A 850 -8.44 3.66 -37.29
C LEU A 850 -7.89 4.17 -38.62
N THR A 851 -6.57 4.29 -38.71
CA THR A 851 -5.89 4.91 -39.88
C THR A 851 -5.42 3.86 -40.90
N TYR A 852 -5.22 2.61 -40.44
CA TYR A 852 -4.83 1.45 -41.24
C TYR A 852 -5.45 0.19 -40.63
N ASP A 853 -6.41 -0.42 -41.34
CA ASP A 853 -7.09 -1.65 -40.92
C ASP A 853 -6.94 -2.72 -42.01
N THR A 854 -6.22 -3.81 -41.72
CA THR A 854 -6.35 -5.07 -42.47
C THR A 854 -7.15 -6.02 -41.58
N VAL A 855 -8.47 -6.05 -41.74
CA VAL A 855 -9.33 -6.97 -40.98
C VAL A 855 -9.59 -8.21 -41.83
N HIS A 856 -8.96 -9.33 -41.48
CA HIS A 856 -9.30 -10.64 -42.04
C HIS A 856 -10.43 -11.25 -41.19
N VAL A 857 -11.59 -11.52 -41.79
CA VAL A 857 -12.72 -12.18 -41.09
C VAL A 857 -13.13 -13.41 -41.88
N ASP A 858 -12.85 -14.59 -41.33
CA ASP A 858 -13.27 -15.85 -41.93
C ASP A 858 -14.63 -16.30 -41.39
N PHE A 859 -15.65 -16.32 -42.24
CA PHE A 859 -17.02 -16.70 -41.88
C PHE A 859 -17.31 -18.14 -42.28
N GLU A 860 -16.64 -19.12 -41.68
CA GLU A 860 -17.06 -20.50 -41.86
C GLU A 860 -18.28 -20.79 -40.94
N ASN A 861 -19.50 -20.84 -41.48
CA ASN A 861 -20.76 -21.29 -40.83
C ASN A 861 -21.61 -20.29 -39.99
N ASP A 862 -21.48 -18.98 -40.16
CA ASP A 862 -22.41 -18.05 -39.49
C ASP A 862 -23.78 -18.00 -40.19
N THR A 863 -24.85 -18.21 -39.42
CA THR A 863 -26.24 -18.18 -39.92
C THR A 863 -26.98 -16.89 -39.53
N VAL A 864 -26.32 -15.99 -38.78
CA VAL A 864 -26.90 -14.74 -38.30
C VAL A 864 -25.90 -13.59 -38.48
N GLY A 865 -26.17 -12.69 -39.42
CA GLY A 865 -25.25 -11.62 -39.80
C GLY A 865 -24.56 -10.80 -38.72
N VAL A 866 -23.25 -10.61 -38.89
CA VAL A 866 -22.39 -9.68 -38.16
C VAL A 866 -22.55 -8.25 -38.72
N ASN A 867 -22.74 -7.27 -37.84
CA ASN A 867 -22.82 -5.85 -38.20
C ASN A 867 -21.45 -5.19 -38.11
N PHE A 868 -20.90 -4.76 -39.25
CA PHE A 868 -19.69 -3.93 -39.35
C PHE A 868 -20.02 -2.44 -39.44
N THR A 869 -19.28 -1.59 -38.71
CA THR A 869 -19.37 -0.12 -38.83
C THR A 869 -17.98 0.53 -38.77
N GLY A 870 -17.76 1.63 -39.51
CA GLY A 870 -16.64 2.55 -39.24
C GLY A 870 -15.24 2.26 -39.86
N THR A 871 -15.09 1.35 -40.82
CA THR A 871 -13.79 1.02 -41.45
C THR A 871 -13.22 2.14 -42.32
N ASN A 872 -11.90 2.38 -42.26
CA ASN A 872 -11.18 3.31 -43.16
C ASN A 872 -10.38 2.51 -44.22
N ASN A 873 -10.95 2.36 -45.42
CA ASN A 873 -10.25 2.09 -46.70
C ASN A 873 -9.27 0.89 -46.76
N ASP A 874 -9.78 -0.34 -46.85
CA ASP A 874 -9.42 -1.41 -47.82
C ASP A 874 -9.91 -2.77 -47.31
N LEU A 875 -11.14 -3.16 -47.67
CA LEU A 875 -11.54 -4.58 -47.62
C LEU A 875 -11.02 -5.26 -48.90
N THR A 876 -9.71 -5.50 -48.99
CA THR A 876 -9.09 -6.07 -50.21
C THR A 876 -8.84 -7.58 -50.16
N GLU A 877 -9.14 -8.27 -49.05
CA GLU A 877 -9.13 -9.73 -49.02
C GLU A 877 -10.53 -10.33 -48.97
N TYR A 878 -10.91 -10.90 -50.12
CA TYR A 878 -12.12 -11.66 -50.35
C TYR A 878 -11.86 -13.12 -49.94
N SER A 879 -12.28 -13.53 -48.73
CA SER A 879 -12.40 -14.96 -48.42
C SER A 879 -13.59 -15.54 -49.20
N GLN A 880 -13.30 -16.39 -50.19
CA GLN A 880 -14.34 -17.08 -50.96
C GLN A 880 -14.92 -18.21 -50.12
N ASN A 881 -16.00 -17.94 -49.39
CA ASN A 881 -16.84 -18.99 -48.82
C ASN A 881 -18.17 -19.11 -49.59
N VAL A 882 -18.44 -20.31 -50.11
CA VAL A 882 -19.45 -20.58 -51.15
C VAL A 882 -20.83 -20.90 -50.59
N ASP A 883 -21.09 -20.69 -49.31
CA ASP A 883 -22.39 -20.97 -48.68
C ASP A 883 -23.16 -19.69 -48.34
N LYS A 884 -24.15 -19.39 -49.19
CA LYS A 884 -25.04 -18.22 -49.08
C LYS A 884 -26.17 -18.48 -48.09
N SER A 885 -26.01 -18.05 -46.84
CA SER A 885 -27.14 -17.89 -45.91
C SER A 885 -27.01 -16.62 -45.04
N PHE A 886 -27.81 -15.61 -45.38
CA PHE A 886 -28.35 -14.51 -44.55
C PHE A 886 -27.41 -13.66 -43.65
N VAL A 887 -27.19 -12.40 -44.05
CA VAL A 887 -26.73 -11.30 -43.17
C VAL A 887 -27.65 -10.09 -43.37
N SER A 888 -28.24 -9.58 -42.29
CA SER A 888 -29.14 -8.42 -42.22
C SER A 888 -28.41 -7.27 -41.54
N TYR A 889 -28.20 -6.14 -42.22
CA TYR A 889 -27.60 -4.93 -41.65
C TYR A 889 -28.66 -3.97 -41.07
N GLY A 890 -28.39 -3.39 -39.89
CA GLY A 890 -29.20 -2.34 -39.26
C GLY A 890 -28.60 -0.94 -39.42
N ASP A 891 -29.46 0.09 -39.30
CA ASP A 891 -29.20 1.51 -39.60
C ASP A 891 -27.94 2.13 -38.93
N VAL A 892 -27.07 2.77 -39.72
CA VAL A 892 -25.95 3.60 -39.23
C VAL A 892 -26.03 5.01 -39.83
N GLY A 893 -25.93 6.01 -38.95
CA GLY A 893 -26.18 7.42 -39.21
C GLY A 893 -25.17 8.12 -40.14
N ASN A 894 -25.71 9.11 -40.86
CA ASN A 894 -25.09 9.89 -41.93
C ASN A 894 -24.33 11.12 -41.40
N ASN A 895 -23.08 11.33 -41.86
CA ASN A 895 -22.41 12.64 -41.78
C ASN A 895 -21.61 12.95 -43.06
N GLY A 896 -22.33 13.43 -44.07
CA GLY A 896 -22.00 14.57 -44.95
C GLY A 896 -20.56 14.74 -45.47
N GLY A 897 -20.37 14.43 -46.75
CA GLY A 897 -19.41 15.16 -47.60
C GLY A 897 -18.70 14.33 -48.67
N GLN A 898 -19.20 14.45 -49.90
CA GLN A 898 -18.60 14.09 -51.19
C GLN A 898 -18.99 12.72 -51.78
N ASN A 899 -19.44 12.81 -53.04
CA ASN A 899 -19.97 11.79 -53.94
C ASN A 899 -19.21 10.45 -53.87
N ASN A 900 -19.88 9.43 -53.35
CA ASN A 900 -19.78 8.02 -53.73
C ASN A 900 -21.13 7.39 -53.38
N PHE A 901 -21.81 6.83 -54.38
CA PHE A 901 -23.13 6.22 -54.26
C PHE A 901 -22.97 4.82 -53.67
N TYR A 902 -23.12 4.64 -52.35
CA TYR A 902 -23.73 3.46 -51.73
C TYR A 902 -23.81 3.71 -50.22
N ASN A 903 -24.96 4.20 -49.75
CA ASN A 903 -25.61 3.62 -48.57
C ASN A 903 -27.06 4.14 -48.44
N LEU A 904 -27.92 3.25 -47.91
CA LEU A 904 -29.15 3.48 -47.15
C LEU A 904 -30.47 3.30 -47.93
N ASN A 905 -31.01 2.07 -47.84
CA ASN A 905 -32.44 1.72 -47.63
C ASN A 905 -33.14 0.81 -48.66
N ASN A 906 -32.59 -0.35 -49.06
CA ASN A 906 -33.46 -1.35 -49.70
C ASN A 906 -33.37 -2.80 -49.22
N GLU A 907 -34.54 -3.33 -48.94
CA GLU A 907 -34.80 -4.66 -48.41
C GLU A 907 -34.63 -5.67 -49.55
N ASN A 908 -33.52 -6.43 -49.56
CA ASN A 908 -33.28 -7.49 -50.55
C ASN A 908 -34.43 -8.51 -50.52
N GLN A 909 -35.28 -8.52 -51.54
CA GLN A 909 -36.33 -9.54 -51.69
C GLN A 909 -35.80 -10.70 -52.57
N SER A 910 -35.88 -11.93 -52.07
CA SER A 910 -35.48 -13.14 -52.81
C SER A 910 -36.50 -14.28 -52.72
N GLY A 911 -36.73 -14.98 -53.85
CA GLY A 911 -37.65 -16.11 -53.98
C GLY A 911 -36.93 -17.45 -54.15
N PHE A 912 -37.62 -18.56 -53.81
CA PHE A 912 -37.09 -19.92 -53.88
C PHE A 912 -37.99 -20.81 -54.76
N GLY A 913 -37.74 -20.85 -56.06
CA GLY A 913 -38.24 -21.90 -56.96
C GLY A 913 -39.75 -21.94 -57.25
N ALA A 914 -40.52 -20.90 -56.88
CA ALA A 914 -41.97 -20.80 -57.05
C ALA A 914 -42.35 -19.56 -57.86
N ASN A 915 -43.63 -19.40 -58.24
CA ASN A 915 -44.11 -18.17 -58.88
C ASN A 915 -44.34 -17.10 -57.81
N ASP A 916 -43.47 -16.10 -57.77
CA ASP A 916 -43.40 -15.11 -56.71
C ASP A 916 -43.87 -13.71 -57.18
N GLY A 917 -44.27 -12.87 -56.22
CA GLY A 917 -44.71 -11.49 -56.46
C GLY A 917 -43.89 -10.51 -55.64
N PHE A 918 -43.08 -9.69 -56.32
CA PHE A 918 -42.20 -8.70 -55.72
C PHE A 918 -42.74 -7.29 -55.98
N VAL A 919 -42.85 -6.50 -54.92
CA VAL A 919 -43.16 -5.07 -55.02
C VAL A 919 -42.10 -4.32 -54.22
N GLY A 920 -41.26 -3.56 -54.93
CA GLY A 920 -40.23 -2.67 -54.42
C GLY A 920 -40.81 -1.38 -53.85
N LYS A 921 -39.94 -0.39 -53.63
CA LYS A 921 -40.26 0.91 -53.03
C LYS A 921 -39.86 2.02 -54.00
N VAL A 922 -40.16 3.28 -53.67
CA VAL A 922 -39.79 4.44 -54.52
C VAL A 922 -38.30 4.84 -54.39
N THR A 923 -37.45 3.92 -53.93
CA THR A 923 -35.98 4.05 -53.77
C THR A 923 -35.28 2.87 -54.47
N GLY A 924 -34.00 3.02 -54.86
CA GLY A 924 -33.30 2.05 -55.72
C GLY A 924 -33.10 0.65 -55.11
N ASP A 925 -33.79 -0.36 -55.63
CA ASP A 925 -34.00 -1.71 -55.11
C ASP A 925 -33.01 -2.75 -55.68
N TRP A 926 -32.71 -3.81 -54.91
CA TRP A 926 -32.06 -5.02 -55.43
C TRP A 926 -32.99 -6.23 -55.30
N ILE A 927 -33.47 -6.74 -56.43
CA ILE A 927 -34.50 -7.79 -56.48
C ILE A 927 -33.94 -9.04 -57.15
N LYS A 928 -34.12 -10.23 -56.55
CA LYS A 928 -33.75 -11.52 -57.16
C LYS A 928 -34.89 -12.53 -57.07
N ALA A 929 -35.61 -12.75 -58.16
CA ALA A 929 -36.83 -13.56 -58.14
C ALA A 929 -36.59 -15.08 -58.05
N GLY A 930 -35.58 -15.61 -58.75
CA GLY A 930 -35.24 -17.04 -58.69
C GLY A 930 -35.81 -17.85 -59.87
N ASP A 931 -36.09 -19.15 -59.66
CA ASP A 931 -36.79 -19.96 -60.67
C ASP A 931 -38.31 -19.83 -60.45
N GLY A 932 -39.10 -19.56 -61.49
CA GLY A 932 -40.53 -19.25 -61.33
C GLY A 932 -41.10 -18.40 -62.47
N ASN A 933 -42.43 -18.26 -62.53
CA ASN A 933 -43.06 -17.22 -63.34
C ASN A 933 -43.41 -16.04 -62.43
N ASP A 934 -42.51 -15.08 -62.34
CA ASP A 934 -42.55 -14.05 -61.30
C ASP A 934 -43.16 -12.74 -61.79
N VAL A 935 -43.75 -11.97 -60.86
CA VAL A 935 -44.25 -10.62 -61.13
C VAL A 935 -43.47 -9.64 -60.25
N ILE A 936 -42.64 -8.81 -60.87
CA ILE A 936 -41.75 -7.85 -60.21
C ILE A 936 -42.22 -6.44 -60.55
N LYS A 937 -42.35 -5.58 -59.53
CA LYS A 937 -42.63 -4.15 -59.68
C LYS A 937 -41.74 -3.33 -58.75
N ALA A 938 -40.65 -2.74 -59.23
CA ALA A 938 -39.67 -2.07 -58.37
C ALA A 938 -40.07 -0.63 -57.97
N LEU A 939 -40.85 0.07 -58.80
CA LEU A 939 -41.46 1.40 -58.57
C LEU A 939 -40.56 2.58 -58.92
N GLY A 940 -39.56 2.94 -58.14
CA GLY A 940 -38.67 4.03 -58.55
C GLY A 940 -37.39 4.12 -57.73
N GLY A 941 -36.45 4.95 -58.14
CA GLY A 941 -35.04 4.79 -57.78
C GLY A 941 -34.31 3.95 -58.83
N ASN A 942 -32.98 3.87 -58.73
CA ASN A 942 -32.17 3.09 -59.66
C ASN A 942 -32.09 1.64 -59.18
N ASP A 943 -32.78 0.74 -59.87
CA ASP A 943 -33.04 -0.63 -59.43
C ASP A 943 -32.12 -1.65 -60.13
N PHE A 944 -31.67 -2.68 -59.41
CA PHE A 944 -31.03 -3.85 -60.01
C PHE A 944 -31.96 -5.07 -59.87
N ILE A 945 -32.42 -5.63 -60.97
CA ILE A 945 -33.44 -6.68 -60.98
C ILE A 945 -32.90 -7.93 -61.67
N TYR A 946 -32.83 -9.05 -60.95
CA TYR A 946 -32.56 -10.37 -61.51
C TYR A 946 -33.84 -11.20 -61.56
N GLY A 947 -34.43 -11.32 -62.75
CA GLY A 947 -35.68 -12.04 -62.98
C GLY A 947 -35.56 -13.56 -62.92
N GLY A 948 -34.36 -14.12 -63.08
CA GLY A 948 -34.13 -15.56 -63.03
C GLY A 948 -34.83 -16.37 -64.14
N ILE A 949 -35.09 -17.66 -63.91
CA ILE A 949 -35.57 -18.60 -64.94
C ILE A 949 -37.10 -18.74 -64.89
N GLY A 950 -37.77 -18.48 -66.01
CA GLY A 950 -39.21 -18.72 -66.19
C GLY A 950 -39.90 -17.56 -66.90
N LYS A 951 -41.23 -17.47 -66.84
CA LYS A 951 -42.03 -16.44 -67.54
C LYS A 951 -42.30 -15.25 -66.60
N ASN A 952 -41.41 -14.26 -66.62
CA ASN A 952 -41.47 -13.15 -65.69
C ASN A 952 -42.15 -11.91 -66.28
N THR A 953 -42.87 -11.16 -65.44
CA THR A 953 -43.38 -9.81 -65.74
C THR A 953 -42.65 -8.84 -64.84
N ILE A 954 -41.86 -7.94 -65.42
CA ILE A 954 -40.98 -7.01 -64.71
C ILE A 954 -41.37 -5.59 -65.06
N ASP A 955 -41.58 -4.76 -64.05
CA ASP A 955 -41.81 -3.32 -64.15
C ASP A 955 -40.76 -2.66 -63.24
N ALA A 956 -39.69 -2.11 -63.83
CA ALA A 956 -38.58 -1.54 -63.08
C ALA A 956 -39.00 -0.20 -62.46
N GLY A 957 -39.43 0.75 -63.27
CA GLY A 957 -40.14 1.93 -62.76
C GLY A 957 -39.37 3.20 -63.10
N THR A 958 -39.35 4.21 -62.23
CA THR A 958 -38.63 5.45 -62.56
C THR A 958 -37.23 5.48 -61.93
N GLY A 959 -36.17 5.58 -62.71
CA GLY A 959 -34.78 5.59 -62.30
C GLY A 959 -33.92 5.00 -63.41
N ASN A 960 -32.60 4.97 -63.22
CA ASN A 960 -31.70 4.29 -64.15
C ASN A 960 -31.51 2.85 -63.69
N ASP A 961 -32.21 1.92 -64.30
CA ASP A 961 -32.40 0.56 -63.83
C ASP A 961 -31.54 -0.45 -64.62
N VAL A 962 -31.21 -1.57 -63.99
CA VAL A 962 -30.48 -2.70 -64.59
C VAL A 962 -31.29 -3.98 -64.41
N VAL A 963 -31.90 -4.47 -65.49
CA VAL A 963 -32.72 -5.68 -65.51
C VAL A 963 -31.97 -6.84 -66.15
N VAL A 964 -31.60 -7.84 -65.36
CA VAL A 964 -30.97 -9.08 -65.81
C VAL A 964 -32.01 -10.22 -65.86
N THR A 965 -32.17 -10.84 -67.03
CA THR A 965 -33.12 -11.94 -67.20
C THR A 965 -32.52 -13.09 -68.01
N ALA A 966 -33.00 -14.32 -67.76
CA ALA A 966 -32.52 -15.50 -68.46
C ALA A 966 -33.15 -15.62 -69.85
N THR A 967 -32.38 -16.13 -70.81
CA THR A 967 -32.85 -16.43 -72.17
C THR A 967 -33.85 -17.59 -72.25
N LYS A 968 -34.13 -18.31 -71.15
CA LYS A 968 -35.13 -19.39 -71.08
C LYS A 968 -36.38 -18.90 -70.34
N GLY A 969 -37.37 -18.41 -71.09
CA GLY A 969 -38.59 -17.79 -70.55
C GLY A 969 -39.21 -16.85 -71.58
N SER A 970 -40.49 -16.48 -71.45
CA SER A 970 -41.08 -15.40 -72.27
C SER A 970 -41.36 -14.22 -71.37
N ASN A 971 -40.35 -13.37 -71.17
CA ASN A 971 -40.43 -12.28 -70.21
C ASN A 971 -41.14 -11.05 -70.81
N THR A 972 -41.88 -10.32 -70.01
CA THR A 972 -42.40 -8.99 -70.35
C THR A 972 -41.76 -7.98 -69.41
N ILE A 973 -41.04 -7.02 -69.97
CA ILE A 973 -40.19 -6.08 -69.23
C ILE A 973 -40.63 -4.67 -69.59
N THR A 974 -40.99 -3.89 -68.58
CA THR A 974 -41.23 -2.46 -68.64
C THR A 974 -40.09 -1.81 -67.87
N LEU A 975 -39.27 -1.02 -68.55
CA LEU A 975 -38.10 -0.36 -67.95
C LEU A 975 -38.54 0.89 -67.18
N GLY A 976 -39.60 1.55 -67.66
CA GLY A 976 -40.07 2.79 -67.07
C GLY A 976 -39.18 3.95 -67.51
N GLY A 977 -38.82 4.85 -66.60
CA GLY A 977 -38.21 6.12 -66.95
C GLY A 977 -36.85 6.41 -66.33
N GLY A 978 -35.83 6.49 -67.18
CA GLY A 978 -34.45 6.81 -66.88
C GLY A 978 -33.57 6.28 -68.01
N ASP A 979 -32.25 6.27 -67.83
CA ASP A 979 -31.34 5.59 -68.78
C ASP A 979 -31.12 4.14 -68.30
N ASP A 980 -31.82 3.18 -68.91
CA ASP A 980 -31.92 1.81 -68.39
C ASP A 980 -31.06 0.78 -69.15
N TYR A 981 -30.72 -0.33 -68.50
CA TYR A 981 -30.01 -1.47 -69.09
C TYR A 981 -30.82 -2.75 -68.94
N VAL A 982 -31.14 -3.42 -70.05
CA VAL A 982 -31.70 -4.77 -70.02
C VAL A 982 -30.68 -5.79 -70.54
N ILE A 983 -30.33 -6.74 -69.68
CA ILE A 983 -29.31 -7.76 -69.92
C ILE A 983 -29.97 -9.13 -70.08
N PHE A 984 -29.85 -9.70 -71.27
CA PHE A 984 -30.27 -11.06 -71.55
C PHE A 984 -29.07 -12.01 -71.39
N ASN A 985 -28.95 -12.64 -70.21
CA ASN A 985 -27.79 -13.44 -69.79
C ASN A 985 -27.96 -14.95 -70.11
N ASN A 986 -26.87 -15.62 -70.52
CA ASN A 986 -26.81 -17.03 -70.92
C ASN A 986 -26.13 -17.96 -69.87
N ALA A 987 -25.78 -17.44 -68.69
CA ALA A 987 -25.11 -18.20 -67.63
C ALA A 987 -25.82 -19.53 -67.29
N GLY A 988 -25.14 -20.65 -67.59
CA GLY A 988 -25.58 -22.01 -67.25
C GLY A 988 -26.10 -22.89 -68.39
N GLN A 989 -25.95 -22.52 -69.67
CA GLN A 989 -26.45 -23.34 -70.79
C GLN A 989 -25.35 -23.89 -71.72
N SER A 990 -25.40 -25.19 -72.01
CA SER A 990 -24.34 -25.89 -72.76
C SER A 990 -24.48 -25.88 -74.29
N ASN A 991 -25.44 -25.20 -74.92
CA ASN A 991 -25.55 -25.17 -76.40
C ASN A 991 -26.44 -24.03 -76.92
N VAL A 992 -25.85 -22.96 -77.47
CA VAL A 992 -26.56 -22.02 -78.35
C VAL A 992 -26.65 -22.64 -79.75
N GLY A 993 -27.65 -23.50 -79.93
CA GLY A 993 -27.68 -24.42 -81.06
C GLY A 993 -29.06 -24.96 -81.41
N GLY A 994 -30.09 -24.10 -81.38
CA GLY A 994 -31.41 -24.41 -81.91
C GLY A 994 -32.32 -25.19 -80.95
N LYS A 995 -33.55 -24.69 -80.82
CA LYS A 995 -34.73 -25.23 -80.09
C LYS A 995 -34.95 -24.79 -78.63
N THR A 996 -34.85 -23.49 -78.33
CA THR A 996 -35.86 -22.83 -77.46
C THR A 996 -35.93 -21.35 -77.85
N VAL A 997 -37.10 -20.86 -78.23
CA VAL A 997 -37.35 -19.45 -78.56
C VAL A 997 -37.77 -18.76 -77.26
N SER A 998 -37.18 -17.62 -76.91
CA SER A 998 -37.70 -16.77 -75.84
C SER A 998 -38.30 -15.51 -76.44
N ASN A 999 -39.64 -15.44 -76.41
CA ASN A 999 -40.40 -14.25 -76.76
C ASN A 999 -40.28 -13.23 -75.60
N ASN A 1000 -39.10 -12.67 -75.41
CA ASN A 1000 -38.91 -11.56 -74.49
C ASN A 1000 -39.43 -10.29 -75.14
N ILE A 1001 -40.22 -9.51 -74.40
CA ILE A 1001 -40.83 -8.28 -74.87
C ILE A 1001 -40.37 -7.17 -73.93
N VAL A 1002 -39.77 -6.11 -74.48
CA VAL A 1002 -39.53 -4.85 -73.78
C VAL A 1002 -40.58 -3.85 -74.26
N THR A 1003 -41.36 -3.32 -73.33
CA THR A 1003 -42.61 -2.64 -73.67
C THR A 1003 -42.48 -1.14 -73.95
N ASP A 1004 -41.40 -0.51 -73.50
CA ASP A 1004 -41.23 0.95 -73.44
C ASP A 1004 -39.79 1.40 -73.67
N PHE A 1005 -39.02 0.64 -74.44
CA PHE A 1005 -37.62 0.95 -74.73
C PHE A 1005 -37.43 2.35 -75.36
N ASN A 1006 -36.54 3.16 -74.78
CA ASN A 1006 -36.24 4.56 -75.12
C ASN A 1006 -37.45 5.52 -74.99
N TYR A 1007 -38.42 5.22 -74.13
CA TYR A 1007 -39.63 6.04 -73.98
C TYR A 1007 -39.35 7.42 -73.34
N ASP A 1008 -38.45 7.51 -72.36
CA ASP A 1008 -38.05 8.75 -71.68
C ASP A 1008 -36.58 8.83 -71.23
N GLY A 1009 -35.71 7.91 -71.67
CA GLY A 1009 -34.25 7.99 -71.58
C GLY A 1009 -33.50 7.24 -72.68
N ASN A 1010 -32.19 7.02 -72.50
CA ASN A 1010 -31.28 6.37 -73.45
C ASN A 1010 -30.98 4.92 -73.04
N ASP A 1011 -31.98 4.07 -73.17
CA ASP A 1011 -31.93 2.67 -72.78
C ASP A 1011 -30.99 1.86 -73.68
N LYS A 1012 -30.39 0.83 -73.07
CA LYS A 1012 -29.43 -0.07 -73.70
C LYS A 1012 -29.85 -1.52 -73.53
N ILE A 1013 -29.75 -2.28 -74.61
CA ILE A 1013 -29.92 -3.74 -74.58
C ILE A 1013 -28.54 -4.38 -74.58
N VAL A 1014 -28.27 -5.23 -73.59
CA VAL A 1014 -27.05 -6.02 -73.52
C VAL A 1014 -27.39 -7.48 -73.82
N ILE A 1015 -26.76 -8.04 -74.85
CA ILE A 1015 -26.94 -9.44 -75.25
C ILE A 1015 -25.68 -10.22 -74.91
N ASP A 1016 -25.84 -11.30 -74.14
CA ASP A 1016 -24.79 -12.28 -73.92
C ASP A 1016 -24.62 -13.17 -75.17
N ILE A 1017 -23.44 -13.08 -75.79
CA ILE A 1017 -23.04 -13.81 -76.99
C ILE A 1017 -22.09 -14.99 -76.69
N SER A 1018 -21.92 -15.33 -75.41
CA SER A 1018 -21.13 -16.49 -74.95
C SER A 1018 -21.56 -17.78 -75.67
N GLY A 1019 -20.60 -18.44 -76.32
CA GLY A 1019 -20.83 -19.71 -77.03
C GLY A 1019 -21.33 -19.60 -78.49
N ILE A 1020 -21.34 -18.42 -79.10
CA ILE A 1020 -21.51 -18.27 -80.56
C ILE A 1020 -20.22 -18.67 -81.29
N ASN A 1021 -20.28 -19.66 -82.18
CA ASN A 1021 -19.13 -20.13 -82.97
C ASN A 1021 -18.90 -19.18 -84.16
N SER A 1022 -17.85 -18.37 -84.15
CA SER A 1022 -17.56 -17.37 -85.20
C SER A 1022 -16.07 -17.32 -85.60
N GLN A 1023 -15.48 -18.47 -85.94
CA GLN A 1023 -14.10 -18.52 -86.44
C GLN A 1023 -14.05 -18.23 -87.94
N LEU A 1024 -13.47 -17.08 -88.33
CA LEU A 1024 -13.12 -16.83 -89.74
C LEU A 1024 -11.82 -17.55 -90.12
N SER A 1025 -11.80 -18.11 -91.33
CA SER A 1025 -10.70 -18.93 -91.88
C SER A 1025 -9.35 -18.21 -92.08
N GLY A 1026 -9.24 -16.92 -91.70
CA GLY A 1026 -8.02 -16.11 -91.72
C GLY A 1026 -7.36 -15.83 -90.37
N GLY A 1027 -7.87 -16.39 -89.27
CA GLY A 1027 -7.29 -16.19 -87.92
C GLY A 1027 -7.60 -14.81 -87.31
N GLY A 1028 -8.59 -14.10 -87.83
CA GLY A 1028 -9.23 -12.97 -87.16
C GLY A 1028 -10.47 -13.42 -86.40
N GLU A 1029 -10.60 -13.02 -85.14
CA GLU A 1029 -11.86 -13.07 -84.41
C GLU A 1029 -12.73 -11.88 -84.83
N LEU A 1030 -14.01 -12.12 -85.13
CA LEU A 1030 -14.98 -11.04 -85.40
C LEU A 1030 -15.35 -10.25 -84.14
N VAL A 1031 -15.00 -10.75 -82.94
CA VAL A 1031 -15.16 -10.10 -81.62
C VAL A 1031 -14.02 -10.58 -80.70
N ASN A 1032 -13.22 -9.67 -80.13
CA ASN A 1032 -12.17 -10.00 -79.16
C ASN A 1032 -12.80 -10.27 -77.78
N THR A 1033 -12.76 -11.52 -77.32
CA THR A 1033 -13.35 -11.99 -76.06
C THR A 1033 -12.33 -11.97 -74.90
N ARG A 1034 -11.82 -10.80 -74.51
CA ARG A 1034 -11.05 -10.68 -73.26
C ARG A 1034 -11.95 -10.34 -72.08
N GLY A 1035 -12.57 -11.39 -71.54
CA GLY A 1035 -12.95 -11.58 -70.13
C GLY A 1035 -13.94 -10.57 -69.54
N PHE A 1036 -15.22 -10.90 -69.56
CA PHE A 1036 -16.20 -10.38 -68.61
C PHE A 1036 -16.83 -11.57 -67.87
N ASP A 1037 -16.29 -11.91 -66.71
CA ASP A 1037 -17.01 -12.73 -65.75
C ASP A 1037 -17.82 -11.74 -64.90
N ILE A 1038 -19.15 -11.70 -65.04
CA ILE A 1038 -20.01 -10.91 -64.15
C ILE A 1038 -20.06 -11.66 -62.81
N VAL A 1039 -18.98 -11.51 -62.03
CA VAL A 1039 -18.96 -11.79 -60.61
C VAL A 1039 -19.11 -10.44 -59.91
N ALA A 1040 -20.17 -10.31 -59.12
CA ALA A 1040 -20.47 -9.09 -58.38
C ALA A 1040 -19.36 -8.79 -57.33
N ALA A 1041 -18.39 -7.94 -57.68
CA ALA A 1041 -17.49 -7.26 -56.74
C ALA A 1041 -16.74 -6.09 -57.42
N ASN A 1042 -16.68 -4.94 -56.72
CA ASN A 1042 -15.86 -3.72 -56.94
C ASN A 1042 -16.31 -2.60 -57.90
N GLU A 1043 -16.40 -1.39 -57.32
CA GLU A 1043 -16.73 -0.08 -57.92
C GLU A 1043 -15.62 0.56 -58.77
N SER A 1044 -14.55 -0.14 -59.14
CA SER A 1044 -13.50 0.46 -59.99
C SER A 1044 -13.89 0.58 -61.47
N TYR A 1045 -15.12 0.22 -61.85
CA TYR A 1045 -15.56 0.10 -63.25
C TYR A 1045 -16.65 1.09 -63.67
N LEU A 1046 -16.67 2.30 -63.08
CA LEU A 1046 -17.37 3.45 -63.70
C LEU A 1046 -16.54 4.19 -64.76
N GLN A 1047 -15.38 3.63 -65.12
CA GLN A 1047 -14.84 3.69 -66.49
C GLN A 1047 -14.88 2.29 -67.11
N ALA A 1048 -16.05 1.64 -67.11
CA ALA A 1048 -16.28 0.57 -68.06
C ALA A 1048 -16.35 1.24 -69.44
N ASP A 1049 -15.22 1.29 -70.13
CA ASP A 1049 -15.21 1.35 -71.59
C ASP A 1049 -15.95 0.10 -72.07
N PHE A 1050 -17.28 0.15 -72.10
CA PHE A 1050 -18.06 -0.74 -72.93
C PHE A 1050 -17.43 -0.63 -74.32
N LEU A 1051 -17.07 -1.77 -74.92
CA LEU A 1051 -16.56 -1.80 -76.28
C LEU A 1051 -17.67 -1.28 -77.19
N THR A 1052 -17.71 0.04 -77.40
CA THR A 1052 -18.34 0.61 -78.58
C THR A 1052 -17.57 0.04 -79.77
N LEU A 1053 -18.30 -0.33 -80.83
CA LEU A 1053 -17.69 -0.97 -82.00
C LEU A 1053 -16.58 -0.10 -82.65
N ASP A 1054 -16.44 1.16 -82.24
CA ASP A 1054 -15.42 2.10 -82.69
C ASP A 1054 -13.97 1.64 -82.39
N ASN A 1055 -13.71 0.87 -81.32
CA ASN A 1055 -12.33 0.49 -80.97
C ASN A 1055 -11.78 -0.77 -81.69
N VAL A 1056 -12.55 -1.40 -82.58
CA VAL A 1056 -12.07 -2.47 -83.49
C VAL A 1056 -11.63 -1.92 -84.86
N LEU A 1057 -11.96 -0.67 -85.18
CA LEU A 1057 -11.69 -0.04 -86.49
C LEU A 1057 -10.23 0.38 -86.73
N SER A 1058 -9.35 0.37 -85.73
CA SER A 1058 -7.95 0.83 -85.88
C SER A 1058 -6.92 -0.27 -86.22
N ASN A 1059 -7.29 -1.55 -86.11
CA ASN A 1059 -6.39 -2.69 -86.37
C ASN A 1059 -6.74 -3.53 -87.62
N LEU A 1060 -7.77 -3.18 -88.38
CA LEU A 1060 -8.06 -3.76 -89.70
C LEU A 1060 -7.98 -2.69 -90.79
N GLY A 1061 -6.76 -2.25 -91.06
CA GLY A 1061 -6.46 -1.51 -92.28
C GLY A 1061 -6.72 -2.39 -93.51
N SER A 1062 -7.75 -2.00 -94.29
CA SER A 1062 -8.03 -2.48 -95.65
C SER A 1062 -8.61 -3.91 -95.78
N LEU A 1063 -9.91 -4.08 -95.50
CA LEU A 1063 -10.87 -4.68 -96.45
C LEU A 1063 -12.33 -4.59 -95.92
N VAL A 1064 -13.16 -3.84 -96.66
CA VAL A 1064 -14.64 -3.85 -96.69
C VAL A 1064 -15.40 -3.28 -95.47
N SER A 1065 -16.10 -2.17 -95.73
CA SER A 1065 -17.08 -1.49 -94.89
C SER A 1065 -18.46 -2.17 -94.91
N THR A 1066 -18.96 -2.72 -93.79
CA THR A 1066 -20.38 -2.74 -93.29
C THR A 1066 -20.55 -3.69 -92.07
N PRO A 1067 -21.52 -3.46 -91.16
CA PRO A 1067 -21.42 -3.77 -89.71
C PRO A 1067 -21.87 -5.17 -89.25
N SER A 1068 -21.48 -5.55 -88.03
CA SER A 1068 -21.86 -6.78 -87.29
C SER A 1068 -23.33 -6.83 -86.83
N PHE A 1069 -24.17 -5.84 -87.20
CA PHE A 1069 -25.62 -5.78 -86.97
C PHE A 1069 -26.32 -5.36 -88.26
N ILE A 1070 -27.28 -6.18 -88.73
CA ILE A 1070 -27.95 -5.95 -90.02
C ILE A 1070 -29.43 -5.60 -89.78
N ASP A 1071 -29.81 -4.34 -89.95
CA ASP A 1071 -31.23 -3.94 -90.02
C ASP A 1071 -31.81 -4.35 -91.39
N VAL A 1072 -32.67 -5.37 -91.38
CA VAL A 1072 -33.33 -5.89 -92.56
C VAL A 1072 -34.46 -4.94 -92.93
N THR A 1073 -34.25 -4.17 -94.00
CA THR A 1073 -35.22 -3.17 -94.47
C THR A 1073 -36.52 -3.83 -94.95
N GLY A 1074 -37.64 -3.50 -94.31
CA GLY A 1074 -38.97 -4.01 -94.64
C GLY A 1074 -39.80 -4.30 -93.39
N THR A 1075 -41.08 -4.62 -93.57
CA THR A 1075 -41.97 -5.13 -92.51
C THR A 1075 -42.31 -6.59 -92.83
N PHE A 1076 -42.14 -7.49 -91.87
CA PHE A 1076 -42.23 -8.93 -92.04
C PHE A 1076 -43.27 -9.53 -91.09
N ALA A 1077 -44.10 -10.46 -91.54
CA ALA A 1077 -45.13 -11.03 -90.67
C ALA A 1077 -44.59 -11.97 -89.56
N ASN A 1078 -43.32 -12.38 -89.64
CA ASN A 1078 -42.60 -13.22 -88.66
C ASN A 1078 -41.15 -13.49 -89.14
N HIS A 1079 -40.31 -14.06 -88.26
CA HIS A 1079 -38.92 -14.43 -88.57
C HIS A 1079 -38.75 -15.33 -89.81
N ASN A 1080 -39.73 -16.18 -90.19
CA ASN A 1080 -39.60 -17.00 -91.41
C ASN A 1080 -39.69 -16.15 -92.69
N ALA A 1081 -40.46 -15.07 -92.66
CA ALA A 1081 -40.53 -14.12 -93.77
C ALA A 1081 -39.22 -13.32 -93.90
N VAL A 1082 -38.56 -13.01 -92.78
CA VAL A 1082 -37.23 -12.38 -92.73
C VAL A 1082 -36.16 -13.32 -93.27
N ALA A 1083 -36.18 -14.59 -92.85
CA ALA A 1083 -35.22 -15.61 -93.33
C ALA A 1083 -35.32 -15.80 -94.85
N SER A 1084 -36.53 -15.67 -95.39
CA SER A 1084 -36.78 -15.70 -96.83
C SER A 1084 -36.30 -14.43 -97.54
N ALA A 1085 -36.35 -13.26 -96.88
CA ALA A 1085 -35.92 -11.98 -97.42
C ALA A 1085 -34.40 -11.80 -97.42
N LEU A 1086 -33.70 -12.31 -96.41
CA LEU A 1086 -32.23 -12.42 -96.38
C LEU A 1086 -31.68 -13.28 -97.53
N ASN A 1087 -32.53 -14.12 -98.12
CA ASN A 1087 -32.19 -15.05 -99.19
C ASN A 1087 -32.18 -14.42 -100.60
N ILE A 1088 -32.33 -13.10 -100.73
CA ILE A 1088 -32.52 -12.41 -102.02
C ILE A 1088 -31.41 -11.36 -102.26
N GLY A 1089 -30.64 -11.53 -103.35
CA GLY A 1089 -29.83 -10.46 -103.94
C GLY A 1089 -28.63 -9.97 -103.12
N SER A 1090 -28.38 -8.66 -103.14
CA SER A 1090 -27.12 -7.98 -102.76
C SER A 1090 -26.52 -8.34 -101.40
N MET A 1091 -27.30 -8.89 -100.47
CA MET A 1091 -26.81 -9.35 -99.17
C MET A 1091 -26.06 -10.69 -99.22
N GLN A 1092 -26.42 -11.62 -100.13
CA GLN A 1092 -25.67 -12.86 -100.32
C GLN A 1092 -24.24 -12.60 -100.83
N ALA A 1093 -24.05 -11.53 -101.61
CA ALA A 1093 -22.72 -11.12 -102.09
C ALA A 1093 -21.85 -10.52 -100.96
N ILE A 1094 -22.46 -9.90 -99.95
CA ILE A 1094 -21.77 -9.36 -98.77
C ILE A 1094 -21.32 -10.52 -97.87
N ILE A 1095 -22.21 -11.46 -97.56
CA ILE A 1095 -21.93 -12.62 -96.70
C ILE A 1095 -20.96 -13.61 -97.36
N ALA A 1096 -21.05 -13.83 -98.68
CA ALA A 1096 -20.06 -14.62 -99.41
C ALA A 1096 -18.64 -13.99 -99.38
N GLY A 1097 -18.56 -12.67 -99.26
CA GLY A 1097 -17.30 -11.92 -99.19
C GLY A 1097 -16.63 -11.95 -97.82
N THR A 1098 -17.33 -12.35 -96.76
CA THR A 1098 -16.77 -12.42 -95.38
C THR A 1098 -16.10 -13.76 -95.06
N GLY A 1099 -16.35 -14.80 -95.87
CA GLY A 1099 -15.82 -16.16 -95.62
C GLY A 1099 -16.57 -16.93 -94.52
N ALA A 1100 -17.87 -16.66 -94.35
CA ALA A 1100 -18.73 -17.31 -93.37
C ALA A 1100 -19.19 -18.72 -93.80
N ASP A 1101 -19.22 -19.66 -92.85
CA ASP A 1101 -19.55 -21.08 -93.04
C ASP A 1101 -20.88 -21.47 -92.37
N VAL A 1102 -21.37 -22.70 -92.66
CA VAL A 1102 -22.53 -23.27 -91.97
C VAL A 1102 -22.27 -23.32 -90.46
N ASN A 1103 -23.24 -22.82 -89.68
CA ASN A 1103 -23.23 -22.59 -88.24
C ASN A 1103 -22.72 -21.22 -87.76
N ASP A 1104 -22.20 -20.37 -88.62
CA ASP A 1104 -21.96 -18.97 -88.26
C ASP A 1104 -23.29 -18.24 -88.05
N ALA A 1105 -23.30 -17.26 -87.16
CA ALA A 1105 -24.49 -16.48 -86.83
C ALA A 1105 -24.23 -14.98 -86.96
N PHE A 1106 -25.25 -14.27 -87.41
CA PHE A 1106 -25.29 -12.82 -87.50
C PHE A 1106 -26.39 -12.28 -86.61
N LEU A 1107 -26.21 -11.07 -86.10
CA LEU A 1107 -27.30 -10.37 -85.47
C LEU A 1107 -28.03 -9.50 -86.49
N ILE A 1108 -29.35 -9.59 -86.47
CA ILE A 1108 -30.23 -8.86 -87.37
C ILE A 1108 -31.27 -8.08 -86.57
N GLY A 1109 -31.63 -6.92 -87.08
CA GLY A 1109 -32.83 -6.19 -86.69
C GLY A 1109 -33.89 -6.35 -87.77
N TRP A 1110 -35.16 -6.49 -87.42
CA TRP A 1110 -36.26 -6.46 -88.40
C TRP A 1110 -37.54 -5.93 -87.79
N ARG A 1111 -38.44 -5.43 -88.62
CA ARG A 1111 -39.75 -4.90 -88.18
C ARG A 1111 -40.86 -5.87 -88.51
N ASP A 1112 -41.80 -6.04 -87.61
CA ASP A 1112 -42.99 -6.82 -87.91
C ASP A 1112 -44.11 -6.00 -88.59
N THR A 1113 -45.28 -6.61 -88.78
CA THR A 1113 -46.44 -5.95 -89.38
C THR A 1113 -47.19 -5.03 -88.42
N ASP A 1114 -46.99 -5.19 -87.12
CA ASP A 1114 -47.61 -4.39 -86.07
C ASP A 1114 -46.77 -3.14 -85.74
N GLY A 1115 -45.52 -3.12 -86.23
CA GLY A 1115 -44.61 -1.98 -86.18
C GLY A 1115 -43.51 -2.13 -85.13
N ASP A 1116 -43.44 -3.29 -84.48
CA ASP A 1116 -42.50 -3.59 -83.41
C ASP A 1116 -41.14 -4.01 -83.99
N PHE A 1117 -40.06 -3.68 -83.28
CA PHE A 1117 -38.70 -3.94 -83.72
C PHE A 1117 -38.14 -5.17 -83.01
N HIS A 1118 -37.70 -6.15 -83.80
CA HIS A 1118 -37.16 -7.40 -83.31
C HIS A 1118 -35.64 -7.40 -83.47
N VAL A 1119 -34.92 -7.78 -82.42
CA VAL A 1119 -33.51 -8.13 -82.47
C VAL A 1119 -33.40 -9.66 -82.44
N SER A 1120 -32.79 -10.23 -83.48
CA SER A 1120 -32.78 -11.67 -83.71
C SER A 1120 -31.41 -12.16 -84.17
N LEU A 1121 -31.11 -13.43 -83.88
CA LEU A 1121 -29.92 -14.12 -84.37
C LEU A 1121 -30.25 -14.90 -85.64
N ALA A 1122 -29.61 -14.55 -86.75
CA ALA A 1122 -29.69 -15.25 -88.03
C ALA A 1122 -28.50 -16.19 -88.21
N LYS A 1123 -28.71 -17.48 -87.94
CA LYS A 1123 -27.68 -18.53 -88.10
C LYS A 1123 -27.71 -19.14 -89.50
N ILE A 1124 -26.56 -19.28 -90.16
CA ILE A 1124 -26.46 -20.00 -91.43
C ILE A 1124 -26.77 -21.48 -91.19
N ALA A 1125 -27.91 -21.93 -91.70
CA ALA A 1125 -28.39 -23.29 -91.55
C ALA A 1125 -27.82 -24.23 -92.63
N THR A 1126 -27.69 -23.75 -93.87
CA THR A 1126 -27.12 -24.52 -94.99
C THR A 1126 -26.49 -23.58 -96.02
N GLU A 1127 -25.42 -24.06 -96.66
CA GLU A 1127 -24.78 -23.41 -97.81
C GLU A 1127 -24.92 -24.28 -99.07
N SER A 1128 -25.15 -23.65 -100.22
CA SER A 1128 -25.21 -24.31 -101.53
C SER A 1128 -24.14 -23.77 -102.48
N ALA A 1129 -23.22 -24.62 -102.94
CA ALA A 1129 -22.17 -24.28 -103.91
C ALA A 1129 -22.75 -24.18 -105.34
N GLY A 1130 -22.99 -22.96 -105.83
CA GLY A 1130 -23.40 -22.63 -107.19
C GLY A 1130 -22.68 -21.38 -107.70
N PRO A 1131 -22.92 -20.92 -108.95
CA PRO A 1131 -22.29 -19.72 -109.51
C PRO A 1131 -22.62 -18.42 -108.73
N VAL A 1132 -23.61 -18.47 -107.83
CA VAL A 1132 -23.83 -17.53 -106.73
C VAL A 1132 -23.99 -18.40 -105.48
N GLN A 1133 -23.20 -18.13 -104.43
CA GLN A 1133 -23.25 -18.83 -103.15
C GLN A 1133 -24.56 -18.46 -102.44
N ALA A 1134 -25.39 -19.46 -102.10
CA ALA A 1134 -26.68 -19.23 -101.47
C ALA A 1134 -26.71 -19.76 -100.04
N PHE A 1135 -27.11 -18.90 -99.09
CA PHE A 1135 -27.17 -19.19 -97.65
C PHE A 1135 -28.62 -19.19 -97.17
N ASN A 1136 -29.06 -20.27 -96.53
CA ASN A 1136 -30.34 -20.29 -95.81
C ASN A 1136 -30.09 -19.97 -94.34
N PHE A 1137 -30.95 -19.14 -93.75
CA PHE A 1137 -30.83 -18.72 -92.35
C PHE A 1137 -31.92 -19.36 -91.49
N ASN A 1138 -31.54 -19.77 -90.27
CA ASN A 1138 -32.45 -20.03 -89.19
C ASN A 1138 -32.41 -18.81 -88.25
N ILE A 1139 -33.54 -18.11 -88.14
CA ILE A 1139 -33.64 -16.90 -87.31
C ILE A 1139 -34.28 -17.25 -85.98
N VAL A 1140 -33.65 -16.79 -84.91
CA VAL A 1140 -34.15 -16.91 -83.53
C VAL A 1140 -34.34 -15.51 -82.97
N ASP A 1141 -35.58 -15.17 -82.60
CA ASP A 1141 -35.89 -13.90 -81.95
C ASP A 1141 -35.31 -13.90 -80.54
N VAL A 1142 -34.57 -12.84 -80.21
CA VAL A 1142 -33.91 -12.65 -78.90
C VAL A 1142 -34.76 -11.72 -78.03
N VAL A 1143 -35.21 -10.60 -78.61
CA VAL A 1143 -36.07 -9.63 -77.96
C VAL A 1143 -36.93 -8.87 -78.99
N GLU A 1144 -38.18 -8.63 -78.62
CA GLU A 1144 -39.14 -7.76 -79.29
C GLU A 1144 -39.26 -6.44 -78.52
N LEU A 1145 -39.18 -5.32 -79.22
CA LEU A 1145 -39.29 -3.97 -78.67
C LEU A 1145 -40.58 -3.34 -79.18
N THR A 1146 -41.56 -3.17 -78.31
CA THR A 1146 -42.86 -2.65 -78.74
C THR A 1146 -42.85 -1.14 -78.89
N GLY A 1147 -43.46 -0.63 -79.96
CA GLY A 1147 -43.54 0.82 -80.21
C GLY A 1147 -42.22 1.50 -80.64
N VAL A 1148 -41.15 0.73 -80.82
CA VAL A 1148 -39.84 1.21 -81.27
C VAL A 1148 -39.74 1.05 -82.78
N SER A 1149 -39.56 2.16 -83.50
CA SER A 1149 -39.47 2.10 -84.97
C SER A 1149 -38.10 1.64 -85.49
N GLY A 1150 -37.08 1.55 -84.63
CA GLY A 1150 -35.73 1.09 -84.92
C GLY A 1150 -34.76 1.48 -83.78
N ILE A 1151 -33.64 0.76 -83.67
CA ILE A 1151 -32.57 1.06 -82.69
C ILE A 1151 -31.30 1.49 -83.41
N SER A 1152 -30.49 2.33 -82.76
CA SER A 1152 -29.15 2.65 -83.25
C SER A 1152 -28.16 1.56 -82.83
N GLN A 1153 -27.00 1.53 -83.49
CA GLN A 1153 -25.93 0.59 -83.11
C GLN A 1153 -25.40 0.86 -81.70
N ASP A 1154 -25.50 2.10 -81.21
CA ASP A 1154 -25.06 2.48 -79.87
C ASP A 1154 -26.04 2.03 -78.78
N ASP A 1155 -27.26 1.62 -79.15
CA ASP A 1155 -28.30 1.15 -78.23
C ASP A 1155 -28.16 -0.35 -77.89
N LEU A 1156 -27.19 -1.00 -78.52
CA LEU A 1156 -26.97 -2.43 -78.43
C LEU A 1156 -25.54 -2.73 -78.00
N LEU A 1157 -25.42 -3.40 -76.86
CA LEU A 1157 -24.17 -3.79 -76.23
C LEU A 1157 -24.06 -5.32 -76.18
N PHE A 1158 -22.83 -5.82 -76.08
CA PHE A 1158 -22.55 -7.26 -76.07
C PHE A 1158 -21.67 -7.64 -74.90
N THR A 1159 -21.97 -8.77 -74.27
CA THR A 1159 -21.15 -9.42 -73.22
C THR A 1159 -20.86 -10.87 -73.62
N ALA A 1160 -19.80 -11.48 -73.10
CA ALA A 1160 -19.32 -12.82 -73.49
C ALA A 1160 -19.10 -13.75 -72.31
#